data_AF-A0A8H8R667-F1
#
_entry.id   AF-A0A8H8R667-F1
#
_cell.length_a   1.000
_cell.length_b   1.000
_cell.length_c   1.000
_cell.angle_alpha   90.00
_cell.angle_beta   90.00
_cell.angle_gamma   90.00
#
_symmetry.space_group_name_H-M   'P 1'
#
loop_
_entity.id
_entity.type
_entity.pdbx_description
1 polymer ?
#
loop_
_entity_poly.entity_id
_entity_poly.type
_entity_poly.pdbx_seq_one_letter_code
_entity_poly.pdbx_strand_id
1 'polypeptide(L)'
;MTSAESRTRELAPLRGFDAEAQNVYHSDEMEDLERSEPSPMRAFIWTICSATAIYTTKRLMISHVYPLTIAFQSYVVLGVVYIIALRMGSDSSTTTANKARILQGIRKPSGNGSVLSFHCPVMIPAAVAAAASLPMLLEGLLHMPSLPVLVMLFPLTYAAESLVLFTCCSQSRSQSWFPWEALISMGASAVVLYNEYRLMVPGLIWGVLGILFIGLARGCFIIGSERSGSDLAVQAKLKAYHGFISMTLLFGMLFSGISGYFLEHIESIYPTSSGTISLIVVQISSIVGAIFSGTSLLAYSPISFQDSKARFSNIPLHSTEHIVSFLSSILVLLASIYSNQVPVISRIQIAAYLSASFVLAGASGIHGYVVKATDASKELSKSPSSEIRKPTGVFSGLVLLVAVILSSGFISFLASTSVNSVNQSLPSTFDLAYTPERRFDIVVSMYDEDPEIVKGMLEAVKGTAMLKNLKPNVIIYTKDKTADLPKLKESTGANTVEFLENLGREGATYLHHIVHEWDSLAEQTMFIQAHAHNMRELIPRIDDYLVPETGMLSLGFTGVECDCETCGDRWGWEDKYDAIPALYEKVYGDSCSPSAPILLSYKGQFIASARRIRGISKNIYGDLLDMITSKDGWIHNQTYVGGARDGPDNPYFGFTVERVWGLLMQCATDGRVAAKCPSLLSGMGRGGVVGDCQCLDG
;
A
#
# COMPACT_ATOMS: atom_id res chain seq x y z
N MET A 1 -7.35 -79.20 66.73
CA MET A 1 -7.64 -77.77 66.99
C MET A 1 -6.32 -77.11 67.36
N THR A 2 -5.47 -76.80 66.37
CA THR A 2 -5.35 -75.49 65.68
C THR A 2 -5.08 -74.32 66.61
N SER A 3 -3.81 -73.89 66.71
CA SER A 3 -3.37 -72.57 66.25
C SER A 3 -1.86 -72.42 66.47
N ALA A 4 -1.12 -72.19 65.39
CA ALA A 4 0.29 -71.89 65.36
C ALA A 4 0.46 -70.41 64.98
N GLU A 5 1.13 -69.63 65.82
CA GLU A 5 1.49 -68.23 65.53
C GLU A 5 2.78 -68.18 64.71
N SER A 6 2.67 -67.79 63.44
CA SER A 6 3.80 -67.44 62.58
C SER A 6 4.06 -65.93 62.64
N ARG A 7 5.26 -65.53 63.09
CA ARG A 7 5.80 -64.17 62.91
C ARG A 7 6.45 -64.04 61.54
N THR A 8 5.80 -63.34 60.63
CA THR A 8 6.38 -62.84 59.38
C THR A 8 7.05 -61.49 59.61
N ARG A 9 8.34 -61.38 59.28
CA ARG A 9 9.08 -60.11 59.14
C ARG A 9 8.78 -59.53 57.76
N GLU A 10 8.13 -58.37 57.71
CA GLU A 10 8.08 -57.54 56.50
C GLU A 10 9.37 -56.70 56.39
N LEU A 11 10.08 -56.86 55.26
CA LEU A 11 11.10 -55.93 54.79
C LEU A 11 10.41 -54.85 53.94
N ALA A 12 10.51 -53.59 54.37
CA ALA A 12 10.14 -52.43 53.55
C ALA A 12 11.22 -52.15 52.49
N PRO A 13 10.86 -51.78 51.25
CA PRO A 13 11.83 -51.37 50.24
C PRO A 13 12.21 -49.89 50.43
N LEU A 14 13.50 -49.64 50.64
CA LEU A 14 14.11 -48.31 50.51
C LEU A 14 14.09 -47.90 49.03
N ARG A 15 13.07 -47.11 48.63
CA ARG A 15 13.04 -46.41 47.34
C ARG A 15 12.28 -45.10 47.52
N GLY A 16 12.99 -43.98 47.42
CA GLY A 16 12.37 -42.65 47.41
C GLY A 16 13.14 -41.63 48.23
N PHE A 17 14.30 -41.21 47.72
CA PHE A 17 14.89 -39.92 48.14
C PHE A 17 15.54 -39.16 46.97
N ASP A 18 15.83 -39.82 45.84
CA ASP A 18 16.41 -39.15 44.66
C ASP A 18 15.37 -38.57 43.68
N ALA A 19 14.09 -38.96 43.76
CA ALA A 19 13.06 -38.49 42.81
C ALA A 19 12.41 -37.16 43.20
N GLU A 20 12.40 -36.80 44.49
CA GLU A 20 11.86 -35.50 44.95
C GLU A 20 12.87 -34.37 44.78
N ALA A 21 14.16 -34.61 45.01
CA ALA A 21 15.20 -33.59 44.80
C ALA A 21 15.35 -33.19 43.32
N GLN A 22 15.12 -34.11 42.38
CA GLN A 22 15.20 -33.84 40.94
C GLN A 22 13.97 -33.09 40.40
N ASN A 23 12.79 -33.27 41.02
CA ASN A 23 11.58 -32.52 40.68
C ASN A 23 11.59 -31.09 41.24
N VAL A 24 12.17 -30.88 42.43
CA VAL A 24 12.29 -29.54 43.04
C VAL A 24 13.34 -28.68 42.31
N TYR A 25 14.47 -29.26 41.88
CA TYR A 25 15.46 -28.52 41.08
C TYR A 25 14.94 -28.15 39.69
N HIS A 26 14.09 -28.98 39.07
CA HIS A 26 13.48 -28.66 37.78
C HIS A 26 12.31 -27.66 37.88
N SER A 27 11.63 -27.57 39.03
CA SER A 27 10.56 -26.57 39.24
C SER A 27 11.10 -25.16 39.47
N ASP A 28 12.18 -25.01 40.24
CA ASP A 28 12.77 -23.69 40.54
C ASP A 28 13.45 -23.05 39.32
N GLU A 29 14.18 -23.83 38.50
CA GLU A 29 14.73 -23.34 37.23
C GLU A 29 13.63 -22.96 36.23
N MET A 30 12.46 -23.62 36.28
CA MET A 30 11.30 -23.27 35.47
C MET A 30 10.61 -22.00 35.95
N GLU A 31 10.49 -21.76 37.26
CA GLU A 31 9.86 -20.55 37.81
C GLU A 31 10.69 -19.28 37.55
N ASP A 32 12.02 -19.35 37.61
CA ASP A 32 12.89 -18.21 37.28
C ASP A 32 12.91 -17.88 35.78
N LEU A 33 12.62 -18.85 34.92
CA LEU A 33 12.47 -18.66 33.46
C LEU A 33 11.11 -18.08 33.05
N GLU A 34 10.07 -18.20 33.90
CA GLU A 34 8.70 -17.72 33.64
C GLU A 34 8.48 -16.23 33.95
N ARG A 35 9.42 -15.54 34.63
CA ARG A 35 9.30 -14.12 35.03
C ARG A 35 9.97 -13.11 34.10
N SER A 36 10.58 -13.54 33.00
CA SER A 36 11.28 -12.65 32.09
C SER A 36 10.28 -11.78 31.31
N GLU A 37 10.10 -10.51 31.71
CA GLU A 37 9.45 -9.51 30.86
C GLU A 37 10.09 -9.52 29.45
N PRO A 38 9.32 -9.28 28.38
CA PRO A 38 9.87 -9.15 27.04
C PRO A 38 10.96 -8.07 27.05
N SER A 39 12.21 -8.48 26.77
CA SER A 39 13.32 -7.52 26.80
C SER A 39 13.02 -6.37 25.83
N PRO A 40 13.16 -5.10 26.23
CA PRO A 40 12.86 -3.95 25.37
C PRO A 40 13.64 -3.97 24.04
N MET A 41 14.80 -4.63 24.04
CA MET A 41 15.60 -4.88 22.84
C MET A 41 14.87 -5.70 21.77
N ARG A 42 14.06 -6.71 22.14
CA ARG A 42 13.31 -7.53 21.17
C ARG A 42 12.18 -6.75 20.52
N ALA A 43 11.46 -5.97 21.32
CA ALA A 43 10.42 -5.05 20.85
C ALA A 43 11.00 -4.02 19.88
N PHE A 44 12.16 -3.45 20.21
CA PHE A 44 12.88 -2.52 19.34
C PHE A 44 13.30 -3.17 18.01
N ILE A 45 13.91 -4.37 18.04
CA ILE A 45 14.28 -5.10 16.83
C ILE A 45 13.04 -5.36 15.95
N TRP A 46 11.94 -5.80 16.56
CA TRP A 46 10.70 -6.02 15.83
C TRP A 46 10.20 -4.75 15.15
N THR A 47 10.16 -3.63 15.87
CA THR A 47 9.70 -2.33 15.34
C THR A 47 10.50 -1.92 14.12
N ILE A 48 11.83 -2.03 14.17
CA ILE A 48 12.70 -1.67 13.06
C ILE A 48 12.52 -2.65 11.89
N CYS A 49 12.57 -3.95 12.13
CA CYS A 49 12.40 -4.97 11.10
C CYS A 49 11.02 -4.90 10.42
N SER A 50 9.96 -4.67 11.18
CA SER A 50 8.59 -4.49 10.66
C SER A 50 8.49 -3.25 9.78
N ALA A 51 8.99 -2.10 10.26
CA ALA A 51 8.98 -0.86 9.49
C ALA A 51 9.80 -0.97 8.20
N THR A 52 11.00 -1.56 8.28
CA THR A 52 11.84 -1.83 7.10
C THR A 52 11.11 -2.76 6.14
N ALA A 53 10.53 -3.87 6.59
CA ALA A 53 9.79 -4.80 5.74
C ALA A 53 8.64 -4.11 5.00
N ILE A 54 7.82 -3.29 5.68
CA ILE A 54 6.72 -2.55 5.05
C ILE A 54 7.25 -1.60 3.97
N TYR A 55 8.24 -0.78 4.32
CA TYR A 55 8.79 0.22 3.42
C TYR A 55 9.48 -0.41 2.19
N THR A 56 10.33 -1.41 2.39
CA THR A 56 11.02 -2.09 1.28
C THR A 56 10.05 -2.87 0.42
N THR A 57 8.99 -3.44 0.99
CA THR A 57 7.93 -4.07 0.20
C THR A 57 7.24 -3.06 -0.71
N LYS A 58 6.91 -1.85 -0.22
CA LYS A 58 6.35 -0.80 -1.08
C LYS A 58 7.31 -0.40 -2.20
N ARG A 59 8.60 -0.22 -1.88
CA ARG A 59 9.63 0.08 -2.89
C ARG A 59 9.74 -1.03 -3.93
N LEU A 60 9.67 -2.29 -3.52
CA LEU A 60 9.62 -3.44 -4.43
C LEU A 60 8.40 -3.37 -5.33
N MET A 61 7.20 -3.11 -4.81
CA MET A 61 5.98 -3.01 -5.64
C MET A 61 6.04 -1.87 -6.69
N ILE A 62 6.84 -0.83 -6.44
CA ILE A 62 7.08 0.25 -7.41
C ILE A 62 8.03 -0.22 -8.51
N SER A 63 9.10 -0.94 -8.17
CA SER A 63 10.13 -1.40 -9.12
C SER A 63 9.85 -2.77 -9.76
N HIS A 64 8.99 -3.59 -9.16
CA HIS A 64 8.79 -5.01 -9.46
C HIS A 64 7.36 -5.44 -9.08
N VAL A 65 6.54 -5.68 -10.08
CA VAL A 65 5.06 -5.76 -9.96
C VAL A 65 4.59 -7.22 -9.82
N TYR A 66 5.11 -7.92 -8.80
CA TYR A 66 4.80 -9.35 -8.59
C TYR A 66 4.52 -9.66 -7.10
N PRO A 67 3.42 -9.13 -6.53
CA PRO A 67 3.06 -9.33 -5.13
C PRO A 67 2.94 -10.81 -4.72
N LEU A 68 2.36 -11.67 -5.55
CA LEU A 68 2.13 -13.08 -5.23
C LEU A 68 3.46 -13.85 -5.24
N THR A 69 4.33 -13.58 -6.20
CA THR A 69 5.68 -14.14 -6.27
C THR A 69 6.50 -13.76 -5.03
N ILE A 70 6.45 -12.48 -4.62
CA ILE A 70 7.15 -12.00 -3.43
C ILE A 70 6.58 -12.63 -2.15
N ALA A 71 5.26 -12.78 -2.04
CA ALA A 71 4.63 -13.51 -0.94
C ALA A 71 5.09 -14.97 -0.89
N PHE A 72 5.11 -15.65 -2.04
CA PHE A 72 5.57 -17.04 -2.16
C PHE A 72 7.01 -17.20 -1.70
N GLN A 73 7.93 -16.37 -2.21
CA GLN A 73 9.33 -16.37 -1.79
C GLN A 73 9.49 -16.11 -0.30
N SER A 74 8.71 -15.16 0.25
CA SER A 74 8.71 -14.87 1.68
C SER A 74 8.30 -16.10 2.51
N TYR A 75 7.25 -16.82 2.11
CA TYR A 75 6.82 -18.05 2.78
C TYR A 75 7.84 -19.19 2.67
N VAL A 76 8.47 -19.36 1.49
CA VAL A 76 9.53 -20.37 1.29
C VAL A 76 10.71 -20.10 2.21
N VAL A 77 11.22 -18.86 2.24
CA VAL A 77 12.37 -18.51 3.09
C VAL A 77 12.01 -18.63 4.57
N LEU A 78 10.83 -18.17 4.98
CA LEU A 78 10.35 -18.36 6.35
C LEU A 78 10.26 -19.84 6.72
N GLY A 79 9.81 -20.69 5.81
CA GLY A 79 9.79 -22.15 6.00
C GLY A 79 11.19 -22.74 6.19
N VAL A 80 12.15 -22.34 5.36
CA VAL A 80 13.55 -22.77 5.49
C VAL A 80 14.14 -22.33 6.84
N VAL A 81 13.99 -21.05 7.20
CA VAL A 81 14.50 -20.51 8.47
C VAL A 81 13.82 -21.20 9.66
N TYR A 82 12.52 -21.45 9.59
CA TYR A 82 11.79 -22.19 10.61
C TYR A 82 12.29 -23.62 10.79
N ILE A 83 12.56 -24.35 9.69
CA ILE A 83 13.15 -25.69 9.74
C ILE A 83 14.56 -25.65 10.36
N ILE A 84 15.40 -24.67 9.98
CA ILE A 84 16.73 -24.49 10.55
C ILE A 84 16.64 -24.22 12.05
N ALA A 85 15.76 -23.30 12.47
CA ALA A 85 15.52 -22.97 13.87
C ALA A 85 15.07 -24.19 14.68
N LEU A 86 14.16 -25.01 14.14
CA LEU A 86 13.72 -26.27 14.76
C LEU A 86 14.87 -27.28 14.92
N ARG A 87 15.78 -27.37 13.94
CA ARG A 87 16.95 -28.26 14.02
C ARG A 87 17.95 -27.77 15.06
N MET A 88 18.30 -26.48 15.02
CA MET A 88 19.23 -25.86 15.98
C MET A 88 18.71 -25.93 17.42
N GLY A 89 17.40 -25.81 17.62
CA GLY A 89 16.77 -25.98 18.93
C GLY A 89 16.85 -27.41 19.48
N SER A 90 16.96 -28.42 18.61
CA SER A 90 17.02 -29.84 18.98
C SER A 90 18.37 -30.27 19.57
N ASP A 91 19.47 -29.59 19.21
CA ASP A 91 20.84 -30.01 19.55
C ASP A 91 21.42 -29.31 20.81
N SER A 92 20.65 -28.40 21.44
CA SER A 92 21.16 -27.49 22.47
C SER A 92 21.30 -28.05 23.90
N SER A 93 21.44 -29.37 24.08
CA SER A 93 21.54 -30.00 25.40
C SER A 93 22.77 -29.59 26.22
N THR A 94 23.75 -28.84 25.66
CA THR A 94 25.04 -28.59 26.34
C THR A 94 25.70 -27.21 26.13
N THR A 95 25.09 -26.18 25.53
CA THR A 95 25.82 -24.89 25.38
C THR A 95 25.00 -23.60 25.48
N THR A 96 25.37 -22.78 26.47
CA THR A 96 25.09 -21.35 26.69
C THR A 96 23.62 -20.92 26.74
N ALA A 97 23.14 -20.63 27.95
CA ALA A 97 21.81 -20.07 28.29
C ALA A 97 21.41 -18.82 27.47
N ASN A 98 22.34 -18.12 26.84
CA ASN A 98 22.06 -16.96 25.98
C ASN A 98 21.51 -17.34 24.59
N LYS A 99 21.88 -18.50 24.01
CA LYS A 99 21.34 -18.96 22.72
C LYS A 99 19.89 -19.47 22.84
N ALA A 100 19.58 -20.12 23.96
CA ALA A 100 18.23 -20.61 24.26
C ALA A 100 17.20 -19.48 24.46
N ARG A 101 17.63 -18.28 24.92
CA ARG A 101 16.72 -17.14 25.13
C ARG A 101 16.18 -16.54 23.83
N ILE A 102 16.97 -16.46 22.77
CA ILE A 102 16.54 -15.83 21.50
C ILE A 102 15.50 -16.70 20.76
N LEU A 103 15.56 -18.02 20.94
CA LEU A 103 14.72 -19.02 20.25
C LEU A 103 13.57 -19.58 21.12
N GLN A 104 13.21 -18.92 22.24
CA GLN A 104 12.21 -19.41 23.19
C GLN A 104 10.84 -19.76 22.57
N GLY A 105 10.44 -19.09 21.48
CA GLY A 105 9.19 -19.37 20.76
C GLY A 105 9.20 -20.60 19.84
N ILE A 106 10.37 -21.23 19.61
CA ILE A 106 10.57 -22.32 18.64
C ILE A 106 11.29 -23.49 19.34
N ARG A 107 10.89 -23.78 20.58
CA ARG A 107 11.40 -24.95 21.28
C ARG A 107 10.75 -26.19 20.68
N LYS A 108 11.54 -27.17 20.25
CA LYS A 108 11.00 -28.43 19.73
C LYS A 108 10.15 -29.11 20.83
N PRO A 109 8.90 -29.55 20.54
CA PRO A 109 8.11 -30.28 21.52
C PRO A 109 8.83 -31.59 21.86
N SER A 110 8.87 -31.96 23.15
CA SER A 110 9.53 -33.20 23.56
C SER A 110 8.61 -34.40 23.32
N GLY A 111 9.06 -35.36 22.52
CA GLY A 111 8.39 -36.64 22.28
C GLY A 111 8.35 -37.00 20.79
N ASN A 112 8.43 -38.30 20.49
CA ASN A 112 8.43 -38.86 19.12
C ASN A 112 7.07 -38.73 18.38
N GLY A 113 6.16 -37.90 18.86
CA GLY A 113 4.88 -37.66 18.19
C GLY A 113 5.05 -36.75 16.97
N SER A 114 4.38 -37.07 15.87
CA SER A 114 4.31 -36.19 14.70
C SER A 114 3.89 -34.76 15.12
N VAL A 115 4.54 -33.75 14.55
CA VAL A 115 4.20 -32.32 14.72
C VAL A 115 2.72 -32.06 14.37
N LEU A 116 2.13 -32.93 13.55
CA LEU A 116 0.71 -32.97 13.22
C LEU A 116 -0.09 -33.69 14.33
N SER A 117 -0.33 -33.02 15.46
CA SER A 117 -1.09 -33.57 16.59
C SER A 117 -2.60 -33.31 16.50
N PHE A 118 -3.39 -33.96 17.35
CA PHE A 118 -4.86 -33.82 17.45
C PHE A 118 -5.36 -32.38 17.70
N HIS A 119 -4.50 -31.45 18.13
CA HIS A 119 -4.83 -30.03 18.35
C HIS A 119 -4.71 -29.15 17.09
N CYS A 120 -4.19 -29.69 16.00
CA CYS A 120 -4.00 -28.97 14.72
C CYS A 120 -5.32 -28.42 14.12
N PRO A 121 -6.47 -29.13 14.15
CA PRO A 121 -7.71 -28.66 13.51
C PRO A 121 -8.23 -27.32 14.05
N VAL A 122 -8.02 -27.05 15.35
CA VAL A 122 -8.49 -25.80 15.99
C VAL A 122 -7.68 -24.59 15.50
N MET A 123 -6.46 -24.79 15.01
CA MET A 123 -5.59 -23.75 14.48
C MET A 123 -5.79 -23.46 12.99
N ILE A 124 -6.57 -24.28 12.28
CA ILE A 124 -6.78 -24.13 10.82
C ILE A 124 -7.35 -22.74 10.47
N PRO A 125 -8.42 -22.22 11.13
CA PRO A 125 -8.98 -20.92 10.76
C PRO A 125 -7.97 -19.78 10.90
N ALA A 126 -7.20 -19.79 11.99
CA ALA A 126 -6.14 -18.83 12.21
C ALA A 126 -5.06 -18.93 11.13
N ALA A 127 -4.62 -20.16 10.82
CA ALA A 127 -3.55 -20.40 9.87
C ALA A 127 -3.93 -20.01 8.44
N VAL A 128 -5.16 -20.32 8.01
CA VAL A 128 -5.72 -19.92 6.71
C VAL A 128 -5.83 -18.41 6.60
N ALA A 129 -6.35 -17.74 7.64
CA ALA A 129 -6.46 -16.28 7.65
C ALA A 129 -5.08 -15.60 7.57
N ALA A 130 -4.08 -16.11 8.32
CA ALA A 130 -2.70 -15.62 8.27
C ALA A 130 -2.01 -15.90 6.93
N ALA A 131 -2.33 -17.03 6.28
CA ALA A 131 -1.79 -17.40 4.97
C ALA A 131 -2.35 -16.53 3.84
N ALA A 132 -3.63 -16.15 3.92
CA ALA A 132 -4.27 -15.29 2.94
C ALA A 132 -3.93 -13.80 3.15
N SER A 133 -3.67 -13.38 4.39
CA SER A 133 -3.48 -11.95 4.69
C SER A 133 -2.27 -11.32 4.02
N LEU A 134 -1.14 -12.03 3.92
CA LEU A 134 0.09 -11.51 3.31
C LEU A 134 -0.09 -11.19 1.83
N PRO A 135 -0.47 -12.14 0.93
CA PRO A 135 -0.62 -11.83 -0.48
C PRO A 135 -1.67 -10.73 -0.72
N MET A 136 -2.78 -10.73 0.04
CA MET A 136 -3.78 -9.66 -0.06
C MET A 136 -3.22 -8.29 0.37
N LEU A 137 -2.41 -8.23 1.42
CA LEU A 137 -1.75 -7.00 1.84
C LEU A 137 -0.73 -6.51 0.79
N LEU A 138 -0.01 -7.43 0.14
CA LEU A 138 0.94 -7.08 -0.93
C LEU A 138 0.22 -6.52 -2.15
N GLU A 139 -0.90 -7.12 -2.55
CA GLU A 139 -1.79 -6.58 -3.57
C GLU A 139 -2.34 -5.20 -3.19
N GLY A 140 -2.71 -5.03 -1.92
CA GLY A 140 -3.09 -3.73 -1.36
C GLY A 140 -1.98 -2.68 -1.49
N LEU A 141 -0.73 -3.05 -1.17
CA LEU A 141 0.45 -2.18 -1.28
C LEU A 141 0.75 -1.78 -2.72
N LEU A 142 0.55 -2.69 -3.68
CA LEU A 142 0.70 -2.42 -5.11
C LEU A 142 -0.30 -1.38 -5.59
N HIS A 143 -1.57 -1.55 -5.22
CA HIS A 143 -2.67 -0.73 -5.73
C HIS A 143 -2.97 0.53 -4.92
N MET A 144 -2.46 0.67 -3.69
CA MET A 144 -2.59 1.88 -2.89
C MET A 144 -1.31 2.72 -3.01
N PRO A 145 -1.32 3.85 -3.77
CA PRO A 145 -0.11 4.66 -3.97
C PRO A 145 0.43 5.21 -2.65
N SER A 146 -0.46 5.68 -1.78
CA SER A 146 -0.16 6.26 -0.47
C SER A 146 0.15 5.19 0.58
N LEU A 147 1.44 4.90 0.80
CA LEU A 147 1.88 4.04 1.91
C LEU A 147 1.43 4.54 3.31
N PRO A 148 1.46 5.85 3.61
CA PRO A 148 0.95 6.39 4.87
C PRO A 148 -0.46 5.94 5.23
N VAL A 149 -1.38 5.95 4.27
CA VAL A 149 -2.76 5.58 4.55
C VAL A 149 -2.87 4.11 4.90
N LEU A 150 -2.15 3.22 4.21
CA LEU A 150 -2.18 1.80 4.54
C LEU A 150 -1.72 1.52 5.98
N VAL A 151 -0.62 2.16 6.44
CA VAL A 151 -0.15 1.98 7.82
C VAL A 151 -1.06 2.66 8.85
N MET A 152 -1.79 3.71 8.47
CA MET A 152 -2.82 4.32 9.31
C MET A 152 -4.06 3.44 9.47
N LEU A 153 -4.24 2.39 8.66
CA LEU A 153 -5.33 1.43 8.76
C LEU A 153 -5.04 0.23 9.66
N PHE A 154 -3.79 0.05 10.12
CA PHE A 154 -3.43 -1.05 11.04
C PHE A 154 -4.23 -1.12 12.36
N PRO A 155 -4.78 -0.02 12.93
CA PRO A 155 -5.78 -0.10 14.00
C PRO A 155 -6.95 -1.06 13.70
N LEU A 156 -7.34 -1.23 12.43
CA LEU A 156 -8.37 -2.20 12.02
C LEU A 156 -8.01 -3.65 12.37
N THR A 157 -6.73 -3.99 12.46
CA THR A 157 -6.27 -5.32 12.89
C THR A 157 -6.82 -5.66 14.27
N TYR A 158 -6.65 -4.73 15.22
CA TYR A 158 -7.09 -4.89 16.62
C TYR A 158 -8.60 -4.75 16.77
N ALA A 159 -9.23 -3.93 15.93
CA ALA A 159 -10.69 -3.86 15.86
C ALA A 159 -11.30 -5.19 15.38
N ALA A 160 -10.74 -5.80 14.33
CA ALA A 160 -11.17 -7.09 13.80
C ALA A 160 -10.92 -8.23 14.81
N GLU A 161 -9.73 -8.28 15.42
CA GLU A 161 -9.44 -9.21 16.52
C GLU A 161 -10.49 -9.08 17.63
N SER A 162 -10.81 -7.84 18.00
CA SER A 162 -11.76 -7.54 19.06
C SER A 162 -13.17 -8.03 18.78
N LEU A 163 -13.63 -7.84 17.55
CA LEU A 163 -14.94 -8.32 17.10
C LEU A 163 -14.99 -9.84 17.02
N VAL A 164 -13.92 -10.50 16.59
CA VAL A 164 -13.84 -11.97 16.57
C VAL A 164 -13.92 -12.55 17.98
N LEU A 165 -13.16 -12.00 18.94
CA LEU A 165 -13.20 -12.45 20.33
C LEU A 165 -14.58 -12.24 20.97
N PHE A 166 -15.22 -11.11 20.69
CA PHE A 166 -16.57 -10.80 21.16
C PHE A 166 -17.63 -11.74 20.56
N THR A 167 -17.65 -11.89 19.24
CA THR A 167 -18.64 -12.73 18.54
C THR A 167 -18.51 -14.22 18.87
N CYS A 168 -17.30 -14.69 19.14
CA CYS A 168 -17.04 -16.08 19.51
C CYS A 168 -17.15 -16.35 21.02
N CYS A 169 -17.59 -15.36 21.82
CA CYS A 169 -17.75 -15.47 23.27
C CYS A 169 -16.50 -16.02 23.99
N SER A 170 -15.31 -15.58 23.56
CA SER A 170 -14.03 -16.05 24.11
C SER A 170 -13.88 -15.69 25.59
N GLN A 171 -13.26 -16.58 26.38
CA GLN A 171 -13.06 -16.36 27.81
C GLN A 171 -12.14 -15.17 28.09
N SER A 172 -11.13 -14.92 27.24
CA SER A 172 -10.22 -13.77 27.31
C SER A 172 -10.92 -12.41 27.28
N ARG A 173 -12.13 -12.34 26.70
CA ARG A 173 -12.91 -11.10 26.59
C ARG A 173 -14.26 -11.22 27.28
N SER A 174 -14.34 -11.95 28.39
CA SER A 174 -15.52 -12.09 29.25
C SER A 174 -15.91 -10.75 29.93
N GLN A 175 -16.17 -9.72 29.14
CA GLN A 175 -16.88 -8.51 29.52
C GLN A 175 -18.25 -8.55 28.86
N SER A 176 -19.29 -8.24 29.63
CA SER A 176 -20.68 -8.21 29.17
C SER A 176 -21.01 -7.04 28.22
N TRP A 177 -20.01 -6.28 27.78
CA TRP A 177 -20.17 -5.01 27.08
C TRP A 177 -19.60 -5.08 25.66
N PHE A 178 -20.31 -4.46 24.73
CA PHE A 178 -19.96 -4.38 23.32
C PHE A 178 -18.62 -3.61 23.12
N PRO A 179 -17.72 -4.05 22.20
CA PRO A 179 -16.39 -3.45 22.03
C PRO A 179 -16.44 -2.10 21.30
N TRP A 180 -16.79 -1.04 22.02
CA TRP A 180 -16.93 0.32 21.49
C TRP A 180 -15.65 0.85 20.84
N GLU A 181 -14.48 0.48 21.38
CA GLU A 181 -13.17 0.79 20.82
C GLU A 181 -12.99 0.32 19.38
N ALA A 182 -13.57 -0.85 19.02
CA ALA A 182 -13.52 -1.37 17.66
C ALA A 182 -14.35 -0.50 16.70
N LEU A 183 -15.53 -0.04 17.11
CA LEU A 183 -16.36 0.85 16.30
C LEU A 183 -15.71 2.21 16.08
N ILE A 184 -15.12 2.79 17.13
CA ILE A 184 -14.42 4.07 17.02
C ILE A 184 -13.22 3.94 16.07
N SER A 185 -12.45 2.85 16.19
CA SER A 185 -11.33 2.56 15.29
C SER A 185 -11.79 2.38 13.83
N MET A 186 -12.91 1.69 13.60
CA MET A 186 -13.50 1.54 12.26
C MET A 186 -13.95 2.89 11.69
N GLY A 187 -14.65 3.70 12.49
CA GLY A 187 -15.09 5.04 12.07
C GLY A 187 -13.91 5.96 11.75
N ALA A 188 -12.87 5.95 12.57
CA ALA A 188 -11.64 6.69 12.32
C ALA A 188 -10.91 6.21 11.06
N SER A 189 -10.86 4.91 10.82
CA SER A 189 -10.27 4.34 9.60
C SER A 189 -11.06 4.71 8.34
N ALA A 190 -12.39 4.79 8.44
CA ALA A 190 -13.23 5.32 7.36
C ALA A 190 -12.95 6.80 7.09
N VAL A 191 -12.71 7.62 8.12
CA VAL A 191 -12.26 9.01 7.95
C VAL A 191 -10.89 9.08 7.27
N VAL A 192 -9.96 8.17 7.61
CA VAL A 192 -8.65 8.09 6.96
C VAL A 192 -8.81 7.83 5.45
N LEU A 193 -9.62 6.84 5.08
CA LEU A 193 -9.89 6.46 3.69
C LEU A 193 -10.65 7.55 2.93
N TYR A 194 -11.63 8.19 3.55
CA TYR A 194 -12.44 9.24 2.93
C TYR A 194 -11.60 10.45 2.49
N ASN A 195 -10.52 10.74 3.21
CA ASN A 195 -9.61 11.84 2.90
C ASN A 195 -8.38 11.39 2.08
N GLU A 196 -8.32 10.13 1.63
CA GLU A 196 -7.24 9.65 0.76
C GLU A 196 -7.48 10.12 -0.69
N TYR A 197 -6.60 11.01 -1.13
CA TYR A 197 -6.70 11.66 -2.44
C TYR A 197 -6.31 10.73 -3.61
N ARG A 198 -5.56 9.63 -3.38
CA ARG A 198 -5.19 8.62 -4.39
C ARG A 198 -5.84 7.27 -4.15
N LEU A 199 -7.10 7.27 -3.75
CA LEU A 199 -7.82 6.03 -3.48
C LEU A 199 -8.06 5.25 -4.78
N MET A 200 -7.70 3.97 -4.78
CA MET A 200 -7.99 3.04 -5.88
C MET A 200 -8.83 1.88 -5.36
N VAL A 201 -9.82 1.44 -6.13
CA VAL A 201 -10.74 0.35 -5.73
C VAL A 201 -10.00 -0.95 -5.38
N PRO A 202 -9.05 -1.46 -6.20
CA PRO A 202 -8.32 -2.68 -5.85
C PRO A 202 -7.49 -2.52 -4.57
N GLY A 203 -6.88 -1.34 -4.36
CA GLY A 203 -6.11 -1.05 -3.16
C GLY A 203 -6.98 -1.05 -1.90
N LEU A 204 -8.20 -0.50 -2.00
CA LEU A 204 -9.19 -0.53 -0.93
C LEU A 204 -9.62 -1.97 -0.60
N ILE A 205 -9.95 -2.76 -1.62
CA ILE A 205 -10.42 -4.15 -1.43
C ILE A 205 -9.31 -5.00 -0.82
N TRP A 206 -8.17 -5.12 -1.48
CA TRP A 206 -7.11 -6.04 -1.07
C TRP A 206 -6.38 -5.57 0.17
N GLY A 207 -6.09 -4.26 0.29
CA GLY A 207 -5.41 -3.70 1.45
C GLY A 207 -6.23 -3.83 2.73
N VAL A 208 -7.51 -3.43 2.70
CA VAL A 208 -8.38 -3.54 3.88
C VAL A 208 -8.65 -5.01 4.23
N LEU A 209 -8.94 -5.86 3.24
CA LEU A 209 -9.16 -7.28 3.51
C LEU A 209 -7.91 -7.96 4.08
N GLY A 210 -6.72 -7.66 3.57
CA GLY A 210 -5.46 -8.15 4.13
C GLY A 210 -5.33 -7.81 5.61
N ILE A 211 -5.57 -6.54 5.99
CA ILE A 211 -5.52 -6.08 7.39
C ILE A 211 -6.60 -6.77 8.26
N LEU A 212 -7.83 -6.91 7.75
CA LEU A 212 -8.90 -7.60 8.47
C LEU A 212 -8.57 -9.08 8.68
N PHE A 213 -7.94 -9.75 7.70
CA PHE A 213 -7.51 -11.14 7.81
C PHE A 213 -6.36 -11.31 8.81
N ILE A 214 -5.46 -10.33 8.96
CA ILE A 214 -4.49 -10.30 10.06
C ILE A 214 -5.25 -10.31 11.41
N GLY A 215 -6.24 -9.42 11.58
CA GLY A 215 -7.04 -9.36 12.80
C GLY A 215 -7.85 -10.64 13.07
N LEU A 216 -8.43 -11.23 12.03
CA LEU A 216 -9.12 -12.52 12.09
C LEU A 216 -8.16 -13.64 12.52
N ALA A 217 -6.97 -13.71 11.93
CA ALA A 217 -5.96 -14.69 12.29
C ALA A 217 -5.58 -14.59 13.78
N ARG A 218 -5.41 -13.37 14.29
CA ARG A 218 -5.12 -13.10 15.71
C ARG A 218 -6.25 -13.59 16.62
N GLY A 219 -7.49 -13.19 16.35
CA GLY A 219 -8.65 -13.59 17.16
C GLY A 219 -8.85 -15.11 17.16
N CYS A 220 -8.77 -15.75 15.99
CA CYS A 220 -8.85 -17.21 15.88
C CYS A 220 -7.70 -17.93 16.58
N PHE A 221 -6.48 -17.38 16.53
CA PHE A 221 -5.32 -17.95 17.22
C PHE A 221 -5.52 -17.93 18.73
N ILE A 222 -5.99 -16.81 19.29
CA ILE A 222 -6.32 -16.68 20.72
C ILE A 222 -7.37 -17.71 21.11
N ILE A 223 -8.51 -17.77 20.40
CA ILE A 223 -9.59 -18.76 20.66
C ILE A 223 -9.06 -20.19 20.58
N GLY A 224 -8.24 -20.50 19.58
CA GLY A 224 -7.69 -21.84 19.44
C GLY A 224 -6.72 -22.18 20.57
N SER A 225 -5.98 -21.20 21.06
CA SER A 225 -5.03 -21.38 22.16
C SER A 225 -5.75 -21.62 23.49
N GLU A 226 -6.88 -20.95 23.72
CA GLU A 226 -7.78 -21.19 24.88
C GLU A 226 -8.38 -22.60 24.84
N ARG A 227 -8.90 -23.01 23.67
CA ARG A 227 -9.52 -24.33 23.49
C ARG A 227 -8.54 -25.49 23.58
N SER A 228 -7.24 -25.23 23.50
CA SER A 228 -6.19 -26.25 23.63
C SER A 228 -5.96 -26.73 25.08
N GLY A 229 -6.67 -26.17 26.07
CA GLY A 229 -6.75 -26.68 27.45
C GLY A 229 -5.77 -26.03 28.44
N SER A 230 -6.14 -25.98 29.73
CA SER A 230 -5.38 -25.33 30.81
C SER A 230 -4.50 -26.25 31.66
N ASP A 231 -4.76 -27.57 31.74
CA ASP A 231 -4.18 -28.41 32.79
C ASP A 231 -3.26 -29.57 32.33
N LEU A 232 -3.01 -29.77 31.02
CA LEU A 232 -2.06 -30.80 30.56
C LEU A 232 -1.04 -30.25 29.55
N ALA A 233 0.10 -29.88 30.11
CA ALA A 233 1.41 -29.60 29.52
C ALA A 233 1.53 -28.41 28.55
N VAL A 234 2.42 -27.48 28.89
CA VAL A 234 3.06 -26.47 28.00
C VAL A 234 3.35 -27.02 26.59
N GLN A 235 3.64 -28.32 26.50
CA GLN A 235 3.78 -29.11 25.27
C GLN A 235 2.58 -29.03 24.30
N ALA A 236 1.34 -29.05 24.78
CA ALA A 236 0.13 -29.00 23.94
C ALA A 236 -0.02 -27.62 23.28
N LYS A 237 0.20 -26.54 24.04
CA LYS A 237 0.24 -25.16 23.52
C LYS A 237 1.35 -25.00 22.48
N LEU A 238 2.55 -25.48 22.80
CA LEU A 238 3.71 -25.45 21.90
C LEU A 238 3.44 -26.23 20.59
N LYS A 239 2.80 -27.41 20.67
CA LYS A 239 2.37 -28.17 19.49
C LYS A 239 1.32 -27.41 18.66
N ALA A 240 0.37 -26.74 19.30
CA ALA A 240 -0.62 -25.93 18.59
C ALA A 240 0.03 -24.74 17.88
N TYR A 241 1.03 -24.09 18.50
CA TYR A 241 1.81 -23.01 17.89
C TYR A 241 2.63 -23.50 16.68
N HIS A 242 3.33 -24.61 16.81
CA HIS A 242 4.02 -25.22 15.68
C HIS A 242 3.06 -25.64 14.57
N GLY A 243 1.87 -26.13 14.93
CA GLY A 243 0.80 -26.45 13.99
C GLY A 243 0.34 -25.21 13.22
N PHE A 244 0.05 -24.11 13.93
CA PHE A 244 -0.29 -22.82 13.33
C PHE A 244 0.80 -22.35 12.36
N ILE A 245 2.06 -22.25 12.79
CA ILE A 245 3.18 -21.78 11.95
C ILE A 245 3.32 -22.68 10.71
N SER A 246 3.37 -24.00 10.89
CA SER A 246 3.59 -24.94 9.79
C SER A 246 2.44 -24.91 8.78
N MET A 247 1.19 -24.80 9.25
CA MET A 247 0.02 -24.67 8.37
C MET A 247 -0.03 -23.31 7.68
N THR A 248 0.30 -22.20 8.36
CA THR A 248 0.37 -20.88 7.73
C THR A 248 1.41 -20.86 6.61
N LEU A 249 2.59 -21.45 6.84
CA LEU A 249 3.63 -21.55 5.81
C LEU A 249 3.16 -22.42 4.64
N LEU A 250 2.55 -23.58 4.92
CA LEU A 250 2.04 -24.48 3.89
C LEU A 250 0.94 -23.84 3.05
N PHE A 251 -0.11 -23.33 3.69
CA PHE A 251 -1.21 -22.65 3.01
C PHE A 251 -0.73 -21.38 2.32
N GLY A 252 0.20 -20.64 2.92
CA GLY A 252 0.80 -19.45 2.33
C GLY A 252 1.51 -19.76 1.03
N MET A 253 2.38 -20.78 1.02
CA MET A 253 3.05 -21.27 -0.20
C MET A 253 2.05 -21.77 -1.25
N LEU A 254 0.99 -22.47 -0.84
CA LEU A 254 -0.03 -22.95 -1.78
C LEU A 254 -0.83 -21.80 -2.40
N PHE A 255 -1.36 -20.88 -1.59
CA PHE A 255 -2.17 -19.77 -2.08
C PHE A 255 -1.35 -18.84 -2.97
N SER A 256 -0.18 -18.39 -2.49
CA SER A 256 0.67 -17.48 -3.28
C SER A 256 1.31 -18.18 -4.49
N GLY A 257 1.72 -19.44 -4.37
CA GLY A 257 2.32 -20.19 -5.47
C GLY A 257 1.32 -20.52 -6.58
N ILE A 258 0.13 -21.01 -6.22
CA ILE A 258 -0.93 -21.31 -7.20
C ILE A 258 -1.40 -20.01 -7.86
N SER A 259 -1.74 -18.99 -7.07
CA SER A 259 -2.19 -17.71 -7.63
C SER A 259 -1.10 -17.04 -8.47
N GLY A 260 0.15 -17.03 -8.02
CA GLY A 260 1.26 -16.45 -8.79
C GLY A 260 1.53 -17.21 -10.09
N TYR A 261 1.42 -18.54 -10.10
CA TYR A 261 1.55 -19.32 -11.34
C TYR A 261 0.48 -18.93 -12.38
N PHE A 262 -0.78 -18.79 -11.96
CA PHE A 262 -1.89 -18.50 -12.86
C PHE A 262 -2.02 -17.02 -13.23
N LEU A 263 -1.68 -16.10 -12.33
CA LEU A 263 -1.91 -14.65 -12.50
C LEU A 263 -0.64 -13.89 -12.89
N GLU A 264 0.53 -14.31 -12.43
CA GLU A 264 1.81 -13.60 -12.61
C GLU A 264 2.78 -14.32 -13.55
N HIS A 265 2.48 -15.54 -14.00
CA HIS A 265 3.33 -16.33 -14.89
C HIS A 265 4.79 -16.44 -14.40
N ILE A 266 4.97 -16.94 -13.17
CA ILE A 266 6.26 -17.10 -12.44
C ILE A 266 7.40 -17.69 -13.29
N GLU A 267 7.10 -18.48 -14.32
CA GLU A 267 8.11 -19.08 -15.22
C GLU A 267 8.88 -18.06 -16.07
N SER A 268 8.38 -16.83 -16.19
CA SER A 268 8.92 -15.79 -17.09
C SER A 268 9.74 -14.69 -16.38
N ILE A 269 10.16 -14.89 -15.12
CA ILE A 269 10.88 -13.85 -14.36
C ILE A 269 12.19 -13.48 -15.05
N TYR A 270 12.18 -12.30 -15.67
CA TYR A 270 13.29 -11.68 -16.38
C TYR A 270 14.50 -11.40 -15.47
N PRO A 271 15.71 -11.23 -16.04
CA PRO A 271 16.89 -10.87 -15.27
C PRO A 271 16.62 -9.63 -14.42
N THR A 272 16.68 -9.82 -13.10
CA THR A 272 16.38 -8.77 -12.13
C THR A 272 17.62 -7.92 -11.90
N SER A 273 17.47 -6.59 -11.83
CA SER A 273 18.60 -5.70 -11.55
C SER A 273 19.21 -5.99 -10.17
N SER A 274 20.50 -5.70 -10.01
CA SER A 274 21.20 -5.88 -8.72
C SER A 274 20.54 -5.09 -7.58
N GLY A 275 19.93 -3.94 -7.89
CA GLY A 275 19.19 -3.13 -6.92
C GLY A 275 17.93 -3.84 -6.42
N THR A 276 17.14 -4.41 -7.34
CA THR A 276 15.93 -5.16 -6.98
C THR A 276 16.26 -6.40 -6.16
N ILE A 277 17.31 -7.15 -6.52
CA ILE A 277 17.78 -8.30 -5.72
C ILE A 277 18.16 -7.85 -4.31
N SER A 278 18.89 -6.75 -4.18
CA SER A 278 19.26 -6.20 -2.87
C SER A 278 18.03 -5.84 -2.03
N LEU A 279 17.02 -5.23 -2.65
CA LEU A 279 15.76 -4.91 -1.98
C LEU A 279 14.98 -6.17 -1.54
N ILE A 280 14.93 -7.21 -2.37
CA ILE A 280 14.32 -8.51 -2.01
C ILE A 280 15.03 -9.11 -0.79
N VAL A 281 16.37 -9.12 -0.78
CA VAL A 281 17.15 -9.64 0.35
C VAL A 281 16.88 -8.87 1.64
N VAL A 282 16.86 -7.53 1.59
CA VAL A 282 16.57 -6.68 2.78
C VAL A 282 15.14 -6.91 3.26
N GLN A 283 14.17 -6.99 2.35
CA GLN A 283 12.77 -7.23 2.67
C GLN A 283 12.60 -8.59 3.37
N ILE A 284 13.09 -9.68 2.78
CA ILE A 284 12.97 -11.03 3.33
C ILE A 284 13.70 -11.11 4.68
N SER A 285 14.91 -10.56 4.78
CA SER A 285 15.67 -10.54 6.04
C SER A 285 14.93 -9.78 7.14
N SER A 286 14.22 -8.72 6.78
CA SER A 286 13.43 -7.90 7.70
C SER A 286 12.14 -8.61 8.12
N ILE A 287 11.46 -9.33 7.21
CA ILE A 287 10.31 -10.20 7.54
C ILE A 287 10.75 -11.31 8.50
N VAL A 288 11.86 -11.99 8.22
CA VAL A 288 12.46 -13.01 9.09
C VAL A 288 12.84 -12.40 10.44
N GLY A 289 13.52 -11.24 10.45
CA GLY A 289 13.90 -10.55 11.68
C GLY A 289 12.70 -10.17 12.55
N ALA A 290 11.60 -9.72 11.94
CA ALA A 290 10.36 -9.41 12.65
C ALA A 290 9.66 -10.67 13.21
N ILE A 291 9.65 -11.78 12.48
CA ILE A 291 9.01 -13.02 12.96
C ILE A 291 9.86 -13.71 14.05
N PHE A 292 11.19 -13.62 13.95
CA PHE A 292 12.11 -14.34 14.84
C PHE A 292 12.69 -13.46 15.96
N SER A 293 12.33 -12.18 16.08
CA SER A 293 12.65 -11.35 17.26
C SER A 293 11.96 -11.85 18.54
N GLY A 294 11.03 -12.80 18.41
CA GLY A 294 10.35 -13.47 19.52
C GLY A 294 9.15 -12.71 20.08
N THR A 295 8.75 -11.60 19.46
CA THR A 295 7.58 -10.79 19.85
C THR A 295 6.36 -10.98 18.95
N SER A 296 6.51 -11.66 17.80
CA SER A 296 5.43 -11.86 16.83
C SER A 296 5.60 -13.05 15.92
N LEU A 297 4.50 -13.59 15.38
CA LEU A 297 4.47 -14.46 14.20
C LEU A 297 4.11 -13.78 12.88
N LEU A 298 3.59 -12.55 12.91
CA LEU A 298 3.26 -11.78 11.72
C LEU A 298 4.17 -10.54 11.66
N ALA A 299 4.82 -10.35 10.52
CA ALA A 299 5.77 -9.24 10.31
C ALA A 299 5.10 -7.85 10.42
N TYR A 300 3.78 -7.77 10.26
CA TYR A 300 3.01 -6.53 10.19
C TYR A 300 2.16 -6.25 11.44
N SER A 301 1.96 -7.23 12.33
CA SER A 301 1.21 -7.05 13.59
C SER A 301 1.71 -8.05 14.64
N PRO A 302 2.11 -7.61 15.85
CA PRO A 302 2.81 -8.46 16.80
C PRO A 302 1.91 -9.45 17.56
N ILE A 303 2.04 -10.77 17.38
CA ILE A 303 1.35 -11.80 18.21
C ILE A 303 2.35 -12.38 19.22
N SER A 304 2.26 -12.01 20.50
CA SER A 304 3.17 -12.54 21.54
C SER A 304 2.82 -13.95 22.00
N PHE A 305 3.85 -14.73 22.35
CA PHE A 305 3.77 -16.09 22.87
C PHE A 305 3.95 -16.19 24.39
N GLN A 306 4.26 -15.07 25.06
CA GLN A 306 5.04 -15.12 26.29
C GLN A 306 4.25 -15.35 27.59
N ASP A 307 2.93 -15.58 27.54
CA ASP A 307 2.14 -15.73 28.77
C ASP A 307 1.78 -17.20 29.08
N SER A 308 2.64 -17.86 29.85
CA SER A 308 2.35 -19.19 30.41
C SER A 308 1.37 -19.14 31.59
N LYS A 309 1.03 -17.95 32.13
CA LYS A 309 0.27 -17.79 33.39
C LYS A 309 -1.08 -17.07 33.27
N ALA A 310 -1.57 -16.73 32.09
CA ALA A 310 -2.84 -15.99 31.96
C ALA A 310 -4.07 -16.73 32.53
N ARG A 311 -4.44 -16.42 33.79
CA ARG A 311 -5.84 -16.44 34.21
C ARG A 311 -6.55 -15.33 33.43
N PHE A 312 -7.32 -15.71 32.42
CA PHE A 312 -7.98 -14.88 31.42
C PHE A 312 -9.10 -13.94 31.92
N SER A 313 -9.09 -13.56 33.20
CA SER A 313 -10.10 -12.66 33.77
C SER A 313 -9.52 -11.25 33.93
N ASN A 314 -9.91 -10.34 33.03
CA ASN A 314 -9.79 -8.87 33.12
C ASN A 314 -8.42 -8.23 32.87
N ILE A 315 -7.86 -8.39 31.66
CA ILE A 315 -6.70 -7.57 31.24
C ILE A 315 -7.07 -6.79 29.95
N PRO A 316 -7.05 -5.44 29.96
CA PRO A 316 -7.20 -4.64 28.75
C PRO A 316 -6.02 -4.94 27.80
N LEU A 317 -6.28 -4.94 26.48
CA LEU A 317 -5.32 -5.14 25.38
C LEU A 317 -3.85 -4.98 25.79
N HIS A 318 -3.01 -6.00 25.56
CA HIS A 318 -1.56 -5.96 25.82
C HIS A 318 -0.93 -4.69 25.24
N SER A 319 -0.75 -3.67 26.07
CA SER A 319 -0.40 -2.32 25.61
C SER A 319 0.94 -2.27 24.90
N THR A 320 1.85 -3.20 25.22
CA THR A 320 3.16 -3.35 24.60
C THR A 320 3.08 -3.75 23.13
N GLU A 321 2.23 -4.72 22.75
CA GLU A 321 2.05 -5.16 21.36
C GLU A 321 1.54 -4.02 20.48
N HIS A 322 0.48 -3.35 20.96
CA HIS A 322 -0.09 -2.20 20.25
C HIS A 322 0.93 -1.06 20.10
N ILE A 323 1.69 -0.74 21.15
CA ILE A 323 2.74 0.30 21.09
C ILE A 323 3.81 -0.05 20.07
N VAL A 324 4.27 -1.30 20.05
CA VAL A 324 5.30 -1.77 19.11
C VAL A 324 4.82 -1.67 17.67
N SER A 325 3.56 -2.02 17.39
CA SER A 325 2.91 -1.82 16.09
C SER A 325 2.74 -0.34 15.75
N PHE A 326 2.31 0.49 16.70
CA PHE A 326 2.14 1.93 16.52
C PHE A 326 3.47 2.61 16.19
N LEU A 327 4.54 2.28 16.90
CA LEU A 327 5.88 2.81 16.64
C LEU A 327 6.39 2.40 15.24
N SER A 328 6.13 1.15 14.82
CA SER A 328 6.45 0.69 13.46
C SER A 328 5.72 1.53 12.41
N SER A 329 4.40 1.73 12.56
CA SER A 329 3.60 2.58 11.67
C SER A 329 4.08 4.03 11.63
N ILE A 330 4.48 4.61 12.77
CA ILE A 330 5.03 5.97 12.83
C ILE A 330 6.37 6.06 12.09
N LEU A 331 7.26 5.06 12.23
CA LEU A 331 8.52 5.03 11.47
C LEU A 331 8.26 4.95 9.96
N VAL A 332 7.33 4.11 9.51
CA VAL A 332 6.95 4.02 8.10
C VAL A 332 6.34 5.34 7.61
N LEU A 333 5.48 5.96 8.42
CA LEU A 333 4.87 7.25 8.10
C LEU A 333 5.95 8.34 7.89
N LEU A 334 6.91 8.43 8.83
CA LEU A 334 8.01 9.38 8.73
C LEU A 334 8.91 9.09 7.53
N ALA A 335 9.26 7.82 7.29
CA ALA A 335 10.04 7.43 6.12
C ALA A 335 9.32 7.73 4.79
N SER A 336 7.98 7.60 4.77
CA SER A 336 7.16 7.89 3.59
C SER A 336 7.09 9.39 3.29
N ILE A 337 7.02 10.24 4.33
CA ILE A 337 7.03 11.70 4.18
C ILE A 337 8.27 12.18 3.41
N TYR A 338 9.42 11.53 3.61
CA TYR A 338 10.68 11.88 2.95
C TYR A 338 11.05 10.93 1.79
N SER A 339 10.11 10.14 1.29
CA SER A 339 10.35 9.29 0.13
C SER A 339 10.24 10.08 -1.18
N ASN A 340 10.83 9.57 -2.27
CA ASN A 340 10.80 10.23 -3.58
C ASN A 340 9.38 10.56 -4.06
N GLN A 341 8.40 9.71 -3.73
CA GLN A 341 6.99 9.97 -4.00
C GLN A 341 6.35 10.59 -2.76
N VAL A 342 6.39 11.92 -2.69
CA VAL A 342 5.90 12.65 -1.51
C VAL A 342 4.38 12.50 -1.39
N PRO A 343 3.86 11.91 -0.30
CA PRO A 343 2.43 11.73 -0.11
C PRO A 343 1.77 13.01 0.43
N VAL A 344 0.58 13.36 -0.08
CA VAL A 344 -0.26 14.38 0.54
C VAL A 344 -1.09 13.74 1.65
N ILE A 345 -0.88 14.19 2.88
CA ILE A 345 -1.58 13.68 4.07
C ILE A 345 -2.29 14.85 4.77
N SER A 346 -3.60 14.74 4.95
CA SER A 346 -4.37 15.75 5.66
C SER A 346 -4.21 15.64 7.18
N ARG A 347 -4.33 16.79 7.86
CA ARG A 347 -4.30 16.84 9.34
C ARG A 347 -5.41 15.99 9.98
N ILE A 348 -6.54 15.86 9.26
CA ILE A 348 -7.70 15.09 9.70
C ILE A 348 -7.38 13.59 9.69
N GLN A 349 -6.68 13.08 8.66
CA GLN A 349 -6.25 11.68 8.62
C GLN A 349 -5.33 11.34 9.78
N ILE A 350 -4.33 12.19 10.04
CA ILE A 350 -3.38 11.98 11.15
C ILE A 350 -4.12 12.02 12.49
N ALA A 351 -5.01 13.00 12.70
CA ALA A 351 -5.79 13.09 13.92
C ALA A 351 -6.70 11.86 14.12
N ALA A 352 -7.35 11.37 13.05
CA ALA A 352 -8.19 10.18 13.09
C ALA A 352 -7.37 8.92 13.43
N TYR A 353 -6.21 8.73 12.78
CA TYR A 353 -5.30 7.62 13.06
C TYR A 353 -4.79 7.61 14.50
N LEU A 354 -4.32 8.77 15.00
CA LEU A 354 -3.85 8.91 16.37
C LEU A 354 -4.99 8.62 17.35
N SER A 355 -6.19 9.17 17.10
CA SER A 355 -7.36 8.92 17.93
C SER A 355 -7.73 7.44 17.99
N ALA A 356 -7.73 6.73 16.85
CA ALA A 356 -7.97 5.29 16.79
C ALA A 356 -6.95 4.50 17.62
N SER A 357 -5.67 4.83 17.43
CA SER A 357 -4.56 4.19 18.14
C SER A 357 -4.66 4.40 19.65
N PHE A 358 -5.04 5.59 20.10
CA PHE A 358 -5.19 5.88 21.52
C PHE A 358 -6.43 5.21 22.14
N VAL A 359 -7.54 5.16 21.42
CA VAL A 359 -8.75 4.45 21.89
C VAL A 359 -8.47 2.97 22.07
N LEU A 360 -7.73 2.34 21.14
CA LEU A 360 -7.32 0.94 21.24
C LEU A 360 -6.31 0.67 22.36
N ALA A 361 -5.44 1.62 22.69
CA ALA A 361 -4.52 1.51 23.82
C ALA A 361 -5.24 1.49 25.19
N GLY A 362 -6.48 1.99 25.25
CA GLY A 362 -7.34 1.97 26.43
C GLY A 362 -6.98 3.04 27.47
N ALA A 363 -8.00 3.59 28.14
CA ALA A 363 -7.83 4.66 29.13
C ALA A 363 -6.98 4.23 30.34
N SER A 364 -7.09 2.97 30.76
CA SER A 364 -6.30 2.40 31.87
C SER A 364 -4.83 2.22 31.52
N GLY A 365 -4.53 1.77 30.29
CA GLY A 365 -3.17 1.65 29.78
C GLY A 365 -2.48 3.02 29.74
N ILE A 366 -3.14 3.99 29.12
CA ILE A 366 -2.66 5.39 29.02
C ILE A 366 -2.46 6.00 30.41
N HIS A 367 -3.42 5.82 31.32
CA HIS A 367 -3.28 6.30 32.69
C HIS A 367 -2.03 5.71 33.39
N GLY A 368 -1.80 4.41 33.23
CA GLY A 368 -0.59 3.75 33.74
C GLY A 368 0.70 4.35 33.18
N TYR A 369 0.75 4.67 31.89
CA TYR A 369 1.92 5.34 31.29
C TYR A 369 2.14 6.75 31.81
N VAL A 370 1.08 7.55 31.92
CA VAL A 370 1.16 8.92 32.47
C VAL A 370 1.68 8.89 33.90
N VAL A 371 1.20 7.95 34.72
CA VAL A 371 1.68 7.77 36.09
C VAL A 371 3.16 7.39 36.10
N LYS A 372 3.58 6.39 35.32
CA LYS A 372 5.00 5.98 35.23
C LYS A 372 5.92 7.11 34.76
N ALA A 373 5.51 7.88 33.75
CA ALA A 373 6.28 9.01 33.25
C ALA A 373 6.39 10.14 34.31
N THR A 374 5.30 10.40 35.03
CA THR A 374 5.29 11.35 36.13
C THR A 374 6.24 10.91 37.24
N ASP A 375 6.26 9.62 37.58
CA ASP A 375 7.14 9.08 38.61
C ASP A 375 8.62 9.09 38.18
N ALA A 376 8.94 8.74 36.92
CA ALA A 376 10.30 8.87 36.38
C ALA A 376 10.78 10.33 36.36
N SER A 377 9.90 11.29 36.05
CA SER A 377 10.23 12.72 36.10
C SER A 377 10.53 13.19 37.53
N LYS A 378 9.90 12.60 38.55
CA LYS A 378 10.22 12.89 39.96
C LYS A 378 11.60 12.37 40.34
N GLU A 379 11.98 11.19 39.86
CA GLU A 379 13.32 10.65 40.13
C GLU A 379 14.43 11.53 39.52
N LEU A 380 14.16 12.16 38.36
CA LEU A 380 15.10 13.06 37.70
C LEU A 380 15.17 14.44 38.37
N SER A 381 14.03 14.96 38.83
CA SER A 381 13.93 16.19 39.60
C SER A 381 14.17 15.89 41.08
N LYS A 382 15.45 15.89 41.52
CA LYS A 382 15.87 15.73 42.93
C LYS A 382 15.38 16.84 43.89
N SER A 383 14.15 17.32 43.75
CA SER A 383 13.52 18.30 44.62
C SER A 383 12.69 17.58 45.68
N PRO A 384 12.91 17.86 46.98
CA PRO A 384 12.07 17.33 48.04
C PRO A 384 10.82 18.19 48.16
N SER A 385 9.72 17.82 47.50
CA SER A 385 8.43 18.46 47.81
C SER A 385 7.17 17.68 47.39
N SER A 386 6.26 17.65 48.37
CA SER A 386 4.80 17.52 48.37
C SER A 386 4.14 16.28 47.75
N GLU A 387 3.18 15.71 48.50
CA GLU A 387 2.23 14.71 48.02
C GLU A 387 1.42 15.26 46.84
N ILE A 388 1.94 15.12 45.63
CA ILE A 388 1.20 15.45 44.42
C ILE A 388 0.09 14.39 44.29
N ARG A 389 -1.15 14.86 44.39
CA ARG A 389 -2.39 14.09 44.21
C ARG A 389 -2.30 13.29 42.90
N LYS A 390 -2.56 11.97 42.97
CA LYS A 390 -2.53 11.09 41.79
C LYS A 390 -3.40 11.69 40.67
N PRO A 391 -2.92 11.70 39.41
CA PRO A 391 -3.65 12.28 38.30
C PRO A 391 -5.03 11.63 38.17
N THR A 392 -6.07 12.42 37.96
CA THR A 392 -7.43 11.89 37.74
C THR A 392 -7.56 11.35 36.31
N GLY A 393 -8.55 10.49 36.06
CA GLY A 393 -8.85 10.00 34.72
C GLY A 393 -9.13 11.14 33.71
N VAL A 394 -9.77 12.22 34.17
CA VAL A 394 -10.04 13.43 33.37
C VAL A 394 -8.74 14.12 32.95
N PHE A 395 -7.78 14.25 33.86
CA PHE A 395 -6.47 14.83 33.55
C PHE A 395 -5.71 13.98 32.52
N SER A 396 -5.77 12.66 32.65
CA SER A 396 -5.14 11.74 31.69
C SER A 396 -5.76 11.87 30.29
N GLY A 397 -7.08 12.02 30.21
CA GLY A 397 -7.79 12.29 28.95
C GLY A 397 -7.43 13.64 28.32
N LEU A 398 -7.25 14.69 29.12
CA LEU A 398 -6.82 16.01 28.62
C LEU A 398 -5.38 15.96 28.08
N VAL A 399 -4.45 15.34 28.82
CA VAL A 399 -3.06 15.16 28.37
C VAL A 399 -3.01 14.42 27.03
N LEU A 400 -3.85 13.39 26.88
CA LEU A 400 -3.98 12.63 25.65
C LEU A 400 -4.47 13.48 24.48
N LEU A 401 -5.54 14.26 24.69
CA LEU A 401 -6.07 15.16 23.67
C LEU A 401 -5.01 16.17 23.21
N VAL A 402 -4.28 16.76 24.17
CA VAL A 402 -3.17 17.68 23.87
C VAL A 402 -2.07 16.96 23.08
N ALA A 403 -1.71 15.73 23.47
CA ALA A 403 -0.71 14.94 22.76
C ALA A 403 -1.14 14.61 21.31
N VAL A 404 -2.42 14.28 21.08
CA VAL A 404 -2.98 14.08 19.73
C VAL A 404 -2.86 15.34 18.89
N ILE A 405 -3.27 16.49 19.44
CA ILE A 405 -3.26 17.77 18.73
C ILE A 405 -1.82 18.17 18.37
N LEU A 406 -0.89 18.10 19.32
CA LEU A 406 0.51 18.45 19.10
C LEU A 406 1.19 17.49 18.12
N SER A 407 0.99 16.18 18.27
CA SER A 407 1.58 15.18 17.38
C SER A 407 1.00 15.27 15.97
N SER A 408 -0.31 15.47 15.84
CA SER A 408 -0.95 15.70 14.54
C SER A 408 -0.44 16.97 13.89
N GLY A 409 -0.33 18.06 14.65
CA GLY A 409 0.25 19.33 14.17
C GLY A 409 1.69 19.18 13.69
N PHE A 410 2.52 18.46 14.44
CA PHE A 410 3.92 18.21 14.10
C PHE A 410 4.07 17.34 12.84
N ILE A 411 3.40 16.19 12.77
CA ILE A 411 3.46 15.30 11.58
C ILE A 411 2.90 16.03 10.35
N SER A 412 1.80 16.79 10.52
CA SER A 412 1.23 17.60 9.43
C SER A 412 2.18 18.69 8.95
N PHE A 413 2.94 19.29 9.86
CA PHE A 413 3.97 20.27 9.50
C PHE A 413 5.06 19.61 8.66
N LEU A 414 5.61 18.46 9.10
CA LEU A 414 6.61 17.71 8.33
C LEU A 414 6.09 17.31 6.93
N ALA A 415 4.87 16.79 6.85
CA ALA A 415 4.25 16.41 5.59
C ALA A 415 4.08 17.62 4.66
N SER A 416 3.61 18.76 5.18
CA SER A 416 3.47 19.99 4.40
C SER A 416 4.82 20.54 3.94
N THR A 417 5.85 20.51 4.79
CA THR A 417 7.20 20.95 4.42
C THR A 417 7.78 20.09 3.30
N SER A 418 7.59 18.76 3.38
CA SER A 418 8.04 17.85 2.31
C SER A 418 7.33 18.14 0.99
N VAL A 419 6.00 18.25 0.99
CA VAL A 419 5.21 18.58 -0.22
C VAL A 419 5.62 19.93 -0.82
N ASN A 420 5.94 20.92 0.02
CA ASN A 420 6.39 22.24 -0.43
C ASN A 420 7.84 22.24 -0.94
N SER A 421 8.62 21.21 -0.63
CA SER A 421 10.00 21.04 -1.11
C SER A 421 10.11 20.35 -2.46
N VAL A 422 8.98 19.84 -3.00
CA VAL A 422 8.94 19.21 -4.32
C VAL A 422 9.36 20.24 -5.39
N ASN A 423 10.18 19.77 -6.34
CA ASN A 423 10.75 20.60 -7.39
C ASN A 423 9.69 21.39 -8.15
N GLN A 424 10.00 22.66 -8.41
CA GLN A 424 9.23 23.48 -9.33
C GLN A 424 9.47 23.01 -10.77
N SER A 425 8.45 23.17 -11.62
CA SER A 425 8.57 22.87 -13.04
C SER A 425 9.73 23.64 -13.68
N LEU A 426 10.34 23.04 -14.70
CA LEU A 426 11.17 23.80 -15.63
C LEU A 426 10.35 24.92 -16.29
N PRO A 427 11.02 26.01 -16.71
CA PRO A 427 10.36 27.09 -17.43
C PRO A 427 9.59 26.56 -18.64
N SER A 428 8.35 27.02 -18.79
CA SER A 428 7.56 26.78 -20.00
C SER A 428 7.76 27.93 -20.99
N THR A 429 7.85 27.60 -22.27
CA THR A 429 7.81 28.52 -23.40
C THR A 429 6.37 28.60 -23.91
N PHE A 430 5.86 29.82 -24.10
CA PHE A 430 4.50 30.09 -24.56
C PHE A 430 4.50 30.95 -25.82
N ASP A 431 3.66 30.61 -26.80
CA ASP A 431 3.35 31.53 -27.89
C ASP A 431 2.31 32.56 -27.43
N LEU A 432 2.81 33.72 -26.97
CA LEU A 432 1.96 34.83 -26.55
C LEU A 432 1.52 35.73 -27.73
N ALA A 433 2.07 35.52 -28.92
CA ALA A 433 1.73 36.30 -30.11
C ALA A 433 0.48 35.75 -30.81
N TYR A 434 0.21 34.45 -30.66
CA TYR A 434 -0.97 33.82 -31.23
C TYR A 434 -2.27 34.34 -30.61
N THR A 435 -3.23 34.70 -31.48
CA THR A 435 -4.57 35.12 -31.08
C THR A 435 -5.58 34.10 -31.62
N PRO A 436 -6.22 33.29 -30.75
CA PRO A 436 -7.16 32.26 -31.20
C PRO A 436 -8.47 32.86 -31.69
N GLU A 437 -9.01 32.33 -32.79
CA GLU A 437 -10.33 32.73 -33.31
C GLU A 437 -11.49 32.10 -32.52
N ARG A 438 -11.24 30.94 -31.92
CA ARG A 438 -12.23 30.12 -31.23
C ARG A 438 -11.84 29.91 -29.79
N ARG A 439 -12.83 29.90 -28.89
CA ARG A 439 -12.56 29.75 -27.46
C ARG A 439 -12.23 28.32 -27.06
N PHE A 440 -12.96 27.33 -27.58
CA PHE A 440 -12.81 25.95 -27.12
C PHE A 440 -13.15 24.95 -28.21
N ASP A 441 -12.26 23.98 -28.41
CA ASP A 441 -12.48 22.84 -29.31
C ASP A 441 -12.58 21.54 -28.52
N ILE A 442 -13.45 20.63 -28.97
CA ILE A 442 -13.50 19.23 -28.53
C ILE A 442 -13.16 18.37 -29.74
N VAL A 443 -11.96 17.79 -29.71
CA VAL A 443 -11.41 16.93 -30.76
C VAL A 443 -11.59 15.48 -30.34
N VAL A 444 -12.42 14.76 -31.10
CA VAL A 444 -12.79 13.37 -30.84
C VAL A 444 -12.10 12.46 -31.85
N SER A 445 -11.33 11.49 -31.36
CA SER A 445 -10.86 10.37 -32.18
C SER A 445 -11.89 9.24 -32.12
N MET A 446 -12.43 8.86 -33.27
CA MET A 446 -13.47 7.85 -33.43
C MET A 446 -13.01 6.77 -34.43
N TYR A 447 -13.34 5.52 -34.18
CA TYR A 447 -13.25 4.42 -35.14
C TYR A 447 -14.66 3.93 -35.50
N ASP A 448 -15.17 2.92 -34.81
CA ASP A 448 -16.46 2.27 -35.08
C ASP A 448 -17.47 2.39 -33.92
N GLU A 449 -17.25 3.34 -33.00
CA GLU A 449 -18.14 3.54 -31.86
C GLU A 449 -19.57 3.92 -32.29
N ASP A 450 -20.55 3.57 -31.47
CA ASP A 450 -21.96 3.93 -31.72
C ASP A 450 -22.15 5.47 -31.62
N PRO A 451 -22.63 6.15 -32.68
CA PRO A 451 -22.86 7.59 -32.67
C PRO A 451 -23.73 8.10 -31.51
N GLU A 452 -24.69 7.30 -31.03
CA GLU A 452 -25.54 7.70 -29.89
C GLU A 452 -24.75 7.72 -28.58
N ILE A 453 -23.80 6.79 -28.41
CA ILE A 453 -22.90 6.79 -27.25
C ILE A 453 -21.99 8.01 -27.30
N VAL A 454 -21.45 8.33 -28.47
CA VAL A 454 -20.60 9.53 -28.69
C VAL A 454 -21.38 10.80 -28.39
N LYS A 455 -22.64 10.89 -28.85
CA LYS A 455 -23.53 12.01 -28.55
C LYS A 455 -23.75 12.17 -27.04
N GLY A 456 -24.08 11.09 -26.33
CA GLY A 456 -24.27 11.12 -24.88
C GLY A 456 -23.02 11.55 -24.13
N MET A 457 -21.84 11.09 -24.56
CA MET A 457 -20.55 11.54 -24.02
C MET A 457 -20.35 13.05 -24.24
N LEU A 458 -20.57 13.53 -25.47
CA LEU A 458 -20.43 14.95 -25.81
C LEU A 458 -21.41 15.82 -25.02
N GLU A 459 -22.65 15.40 -24.84
CA GLU A 459 -23.64 16.10 -24.02
C GLU A 459 -23.19 16.19 -22.56
N ALA A 460 -22.66 15.11 -21.98
CA ALA A 460 -22.12 15.13 -20.63
C ALA A 460 -20.92 16.09 -20.49
N VAL A 461 -19.97 16.05 -21.43
CA VAL A 461 -18.81 16.96 -21.45
C VAL A 461 -19.25 18.42 -21.60
N LYS A 462 -20.12 18.71 -22.57
CA LYS A 462 -20.66 20.07 -22.78
C LYS A 462 -21.49 20.57 -21.59
N GLY A 463 -22.04 19.67 -20.77
CA GLY A 463 -22.79 20.00 -19.56
C GLY A 463 -21.94 20.49 -18.38
N THR A 464 -20.62 20.38 -18.45
CA THR A 464 -19.69 20.78 -17.37
C THR A 464 -19.71 22.28 -17.09
N ALA A 465 -19.30 22.67 -15.89
CA ALA A 465 -19.45 24.01 -15.32
C ALA A 465 -18.93 25.14 -16.22
N MET A 466 -17.76 24.95 -16.82
CA MET A 466 -17.19 25.90 -17.77
C MET A 466 -17.82 25.74 -19.17
N LEU A 467 -17.89 24.51 -19.68
CA LEU A 467 -18.25 24.27 -21.09
C LEU A 467 -19.72 24.56 -21.41
N LYS A 468 -20.63 24.46 -20.44
CA LYS A 468 -22.07 24.75 -20.64
C LYS A 468 -22.35 26.21 -21.03
N ASN A 469 -21.46 27.11 -20.61
CA ASN A 469 -21.55 28.53 -20.91
C ASN A 469 -20.78 28.89 -22.20
N LEU A 470 -19.98 27.95 -22.70
CA LEU A 470 -19.31 28.06 -23.97
C LEU A 470 -20.18 27.44 -25.06
N LYS A 471 -19.82 27.70 -26.31
CA LYS A 471 -20.31 26.95 -27.47
C LYS A 471 -19.09 26.23 -28.08
N PRO A 472 -18.62 25.13 -27.47
CA PRO A 472 -17.42 24.44 -27.95
C PRO A 472 -17.63 23.96 -29.38
N ASN A 473 -16.60 24.08 -30.21
CA ASN A 473 -16.63 23.52 -31.55
C ASN A 473 -16.21 22.04 -31.50
N VAL A 474 -17.10 21.15 -31.91
CA VAL A 474 -16.89 19.70 -31.87
C VAL A 474 -16.38 19.21 -33.22
N ILE A 475 -15.21 18.61 -33.22
CA ILE A 475 -14.53 18.05 -34.41
C ILE A 475 -14.37 16.55 -34.18
N ILE A 476 -14.96 15.74 -35.05
CA ILE A 476 -14.80 14.29 -35.01
C ILE A 476 -13.92 13.87 -36.18
N TYR A 477 -12.82 13.20 -35.88
CA TYR A 477 -12.05 12.46 -36.87
C TYR A 477 -12.44 10.99 -36.77
N THR A 478 -13.12 10.47 -37.79
CA THR A 478 -13.46 9.04 -37.89
C THR A 478 -12.41 8.29 -38.70
N LYS A 479 -12.04 7.11 -38.22
CA LYS A 479 -11.14 6.17 -38.88
C LYS A 479 -11.84 5.01 -39.56
N ASP A 480 -13.17 4.97 -39.46
CA ASP A 480 -14.00 4.00 -40.19
C ASP A 480 -14.19 4.47 -41.64
N LYS A 481 -13.60 3.72 -42.56
CA LYS A 481 -13.72 3.94 -44.02
C LYS A 481 -15.15 3.79 -44.54
N THR A 482 -16.02 3.14 -43.77
CA THR A 482 -17.41 2.86 -44.13
C THR A 482 -18.42 3.85 -43.54
N ALA A 483 -17.96 4.78 -42.70
CA ALA A 483 -18.81 5.76 -42.06
C ALA A 483 -19.42 6.76 -43.05
N ASP A 484 -20.74 6.98 -42.93
CA ASP A 484 -21.45 8.07 -43.61
C ASP A 484 -21.22 9.37 -42.83
N LEU A 485 -20.29 10.22 -43.31
CA LEU A 485 -19.88 11.43 -42.57
C LEU A 485 -21.02 12.43 -42.33
N PRO A 486 -21.90 12.76 -43.32
CA PRO A 486 -23.09 13.57 -43.06
C PRO A 486 -24.00 13.01 -41.97
N LYS A 487 -24.27 11.69 -42.01
CA LYS A 487 -25.11 11.04 -41.00
C LYS A 487 -24.45 11.02 -39.62
N LEU A 488 -23.14 10.79 -39.58
CA LEU A 488 -22.37 10.82 -38.34
C LEU A 488 -22.38 12.23 -37.72
N LYS A 489 -22.25 13.26 -38.56
CA LYS A 489 -22.36 14.67 -38.14
C LYS A 489 -23.72 14.99 -37.54
N GLU A 490 -24.80 14.57 -38.22
CA GLU A 490 -26.17 14.80 -37.77
C GLU A 490 -26.48 14.08 -36.45
N SER A 491 -26.12 12.80 -36.35
CA SER A 491 -26.38 11.97 -35.17
C SER A 491 -25.62 12.43 -33.93
N THR A 492 -24.35 12.80 -34.07
CA THR A 492 -23.51 13.26 -32.96
C THR A 492 -23.71 14.74 -32.62
N GLY A 493 -24.24 15.53 -33.56
CA GLY A 493 -24.32 16.98 -33.45
C GLY A 493 -22.97 17.68 -33.55
N ALA A 494 -21.99 17.06 -34.21
CA ALA A 494 -20.66 17.63 -34.41
C ALA A 494 -20.66 18.80 -35.41
N ASN A 495 -19.74 19.75 -35.24
CA ASN A 495 -19.55 20.86 -36.17
C ASN A 495 -18.82 20.41 -37.43
N THR A 496 -17.82 19.54 -37.27
CA THR A 496 -17.00 18.99 -38.34
C THR A 496 -16.84 17.49 -38.14
N VAL A 497 -16.92 16.73 -39.24
CA VAL A 497 -16.61 15.30 -39.28
C VAL A 497 -15.72 15.05 -40.47
N GLU A 498 -14.55 14.48 -40.21
CA GLU A 498 -13.52 14.21 -41.21
C GLU A 498 -13.03 12.77 -41.12
N PHE A 499 -12.69 12.20 -42.27
CA PHE A 499 -12.14 10.86 -42.36
C PHE A 499 -10.60 10.91 -42.27
N LEU A 500 -10.02 10.05 -41.43
CA LEU A 500 -8.58 9.78 -41.37
C LEU A 500 -8.29 8.30 -41.65
N GLU A 501 -7.13 8.00 -42.24
CA GLU A 501 -6.71 6.60 -42.34
C GLU A 501 -6.50 6.01 -40.93
N ASN A 502 -6.86 4.73 -40.74
CA ASN A 502 -6.73 4.05 -39.45
C ASN A 502 -5.26 3.71 -39.13
N LEU A 503 -4.48 4.74 -38.80
CA LEU A 503 -3.06 4.65 -38.45
C LEU A 503 -2.81 5.32 -37.10
N GLY A 504 -1.93 4.77 -36.28
CA GLY A 504 -1.38 5.41 -35.08
C GLY A 504 -2.37 5.74 -33.95
N ARG A 505 -3.50 5.03 -33.86
CA ARG A 505 -4.53 5.17 -32.79
C ARG A 505 -4.98 6.62 -32.55
N GLU A 506 -5.55 6.91 -31.38
CA GLU A 506 -5.92 8.27 -30.96
C GLU A 506 -4.77 9.30 -31.05
N GLY A 507 -3.54 8.87 -30.78
CA GLY A 507 -2.37 9.76 -30.80
C GLY A 507 -2.14 10.43 -32.15
N ALA A 508 -2.25 9.66 -33.25
CA ALA A 508 -2.16 10.19 -34.60
C ALA A 508 -3.26 11.21 -34.91
N THR A 509 -4.49 10.99 -34.42
CA THR A 509 -5.60 11.93 -34.61
C THR A 509 -5.29 13.28 -33.97
N TYR A 510 -4.76 13.29 -32.75
CA TYR A 510 -4.47 14.51 -32.03
C TYR A 510 -3.28 15.26 -32.63
N LEU A 511 -2.22 14.54 -33.02
CA LEU A 511 -1.09 15.12 -33.74
C LEU A 511 -1.52 15.68 -35.10
N HIS A 512 -2.38 14.96 -35.84
CA HIS A 512 -2.95 15.44 -37.10
C HIS A 512 -3.66 16.77 -36.91
N HIS A 513 -4.56 16.86 -35.91
CA HIS A 513 -5.27 18.10 -35.60
C HIS A 513 -4.30 19.24 -35.27
N ILE A 514 -3.32 19.01 -34.37
CA ILE A 514 -2.33 20.03 -34.00
C ILE A 514 -1.56 20.55 -35.23
N VAL A 515 -1.10 19.65 -36.09
CA VAL A 515 -0.28 20.00 -37.25
C VAL A 515 -1.09 20.72 -38.33
N HIS A 516 -2.30 20.24 -38.63
CA HIS A 516 -3.12 20.77 -39.72
C HIS A 516 -3.87 22.05 -39.33
N GLU A 517 -4.32 22.15 -38.08
CA GLU A 517 -5.01 23.34 -37.54
C GLU A 517 -4.05 24.29 -36.82
N TRP A 518 -2.72 24.19 -37.05
CA TRP A 518 -1.70 24.93 -36.31
C TRP A 518 -2.00 26.44 -36.19
N ASP A 519 -2.47 27.05 -37.27
CA ASP A 519 -2.76 28.49 -37.34
C ASP A 519 -4.20 28.86 -36.90
N SER A 520 -5.05 27.87 -36.68
CA SER A 520 -6.48 27.99 -36.36
C SER A 520 -6.88 27.29 -35.05
N LEU A 521 -5.90 26.87 -34.23
CA LEU A 521 -6.13 26.25 -32.91
C LEU A 521 -7.03 27.13 -32.03
N ALA A 522 -7.99 26.50 -31.35
CA ALA A 522 -8.76 27.19 -30.32
C ALA A 522 -7.87 27.56 -29.12
N GLU A 523 -8.30 28.55 -28.32
CA GLU A 523 -7.58 28.97 -27.10
C GLU A 523 -7.25 27.77 -26.20
N GLN A 524 -8.20 26.84 -26.06
CA GLN A 524 -8.03 25.55 -25.42
C GLN A 524 -8.69 24.46 -26.27
N THR A 525 -8.03 23.30 -26.34
CA THR A 525 -8.53 22.13 -27.06
C THR A 525 -8.56 20.93 -26.13
N MET A 526 -9.71 20.27 -26.05
CA MET A 526 -9.86 18.97 -25.40
C MET A 526 -9.65 17.86 -26.42
N PHE A 527 -8.72 16.97 -26.15
CA PHE A 527 -8.47 15.76 -26.93
C PHE A 527 -9.05 14.57 -26.18
N ILE A 528 -9.96 13.85 -26.82
CA ILE A 528 -10.70 12.75 -26.18
C ILE A 528 -11.05 11.64 -27.19
N GLN A 529 -11.23 10.41 -26.70
CA GLN A 529 -11.67 9.28 -27.51
C GLN A 529 -13.21 9.26 -27.57
N ALA A 530 -13.78 8.72 -28.64
CA ALA A 530 -15.23 8.62 -28.85
C ALA A 530 -15.94 7.76 -27.79
N HIS A 531 -15.22 6.82 -27.18
CA HIS A 531 -15.65 6.11 -25.97
C HIS A 531 -14.68 6.37 -24.83
N ALA A 532 -14.70 7.60 -24.29
CA ALA A 532 -13.81 8.01 -23.22
C ALA A 532 -13.90 7.07 -22.01
N HIS A 533 -12.75 6.64 -21.52
CA HIS A 533 -12.69 5.75 -20.39
C HIS A 533 -13.11 6.47 -19.11
N ASN A 534 -13.86 5.77 -18.24
CA ASN A 534 -14.21 6.25 -16.90
C ASN A 534 -14.99 7.58 -16.90
N MET A 535 -15.99 7.71 -17.78
CA MET A 535 -16.80 8.94 -17.91
C MET A 535 -17.38 9.44 -16.58
N ARG A 536 -17.76 8.51 -15.69
CA ARG A 536 -18.28 8.83 -14.35
C ARG A 536 -17.29 9.66 -13.53
N GLU A 537 -16.00 9.33 -13.63
CA GLU A 537 -14.92 9.98 -12.89
C GLU A 537 -14.26 11.13 -13.67
N LEU A 538 -14.35 11.09 -15.01
CA LEU A 538 -13.83 12.12 -15.92
C LEU A 538 -14.61 13.43 -15.79
N ILE A 539 -15.95 13.39 -15.74
CA ILE A 539 -16.78 14.60 -15.68
C ILE A 539 -16.47 15.45 -14.44
N PRO A 540 -16.40 14.91 -13.21
CA PRO A 540 -15.96 15.66 -12.04
C PRO A 540 -14.56 16.26 -12.21
N ARG A 541 -13.62 15.57 -12.86
CA ARG A 541 -12.28 16.11 -13.14
C ARG A 541 -12.35 17.37 -14.01
N ILE A 542 -13.22 17.40 -15.02
CA ILE A 542 -13.43 18.61 -15.84
C ILE A 542 -14.07 19.70 -14.98
N ASP A 543 -15.15 19.41 -14.27
CA ASP A 543 -15.88 20.40 -13.46
C ASP A 543 -15.02 21.07 -12.39
N ASP A 544 -14.18 20.28 -11.72
CA ASP A 544 -13.38 20.74 -10.58
C ASP A 544 -12.12 21.52 -11.02
N TYR A 545 -11.53 21.15 -12.17
CA TYR A 545 -10.20 21.64 -12.55
C TYR A 545 -10.18 22.48 -13.83
N LEU A 546 -11.10 22.32 -14.78
CA LEU A 546 -11.05 23.12 -16.01
C LEU A 546 -11.40 24.59 -15.72
N VAL A 547 -10.42 25.46 -15.88
CA VAL A 547 -10.52 26.92 -15.73
C VAL A 547 -10.00 27.66 -16.97
N PRO A 548 -10.33 28.96 -17.15
CA PRO A 548 -9.83 29.75 -18.28
C PRO A 548 -8.30 29.73 -18.43
N GLU A 549 -7.56 29.67 -17.32
CA GLU A 549 -6.10 29.65 -17.27
C GLU A 549 -5.50 28.24 -17.46
N THR A 550 -6.31 27.22 -17.74
CA THR A 550 -5.83 25.84 -17.96
C THR A 550 -4.86 25.79 -19.14
N GLY A 551 -3.61 25.45 -18.85
CA GLY A 551 -2.58 25.22 -19.86
C GLY A 551 -2.50 23.77 -20.28
N MET A 552 -2.40 22.85 -19.31
CA MET A 552 -2.40 21.41 -19.53
C MET A 552 -3.09 20.70 -18.37
N LEU A 553 -4.24 20.08 -18.64
CA LEU A 553 -4.99 19.26 -17.69
C LEU A 553 -5.06 17.82 -18.21
N SER A 554 -4.45 16.88 -17.47
CA SER A 554 -4.62 15.46 -17.76
C SER A 554 -5.98 14.96 -17.26
N LEU A 555 -6.69 14.25 -18.12
CA LEU A 555 -7.96 13.59 -17.81
C LEU A 555 -7.76 12.09 -17.53
N GLY A 556 -6.52 11.61 -17.55
CA GLY A 556 -6.17 10.20 -17.33
C GLY A 556 -5.81 9.86 -15.87
N PHE A 557 -5.13 8.73 -15.70
CA PHE A 557 -4.50 8.39 -14.41
C PHE A 557 -3.33 9.34 -14.12
N THR A 558 -3.11 9.62 -12.84
CA THR A 558 -2.22 10.69 -12.39
C THR A 558 -1.17 10.17 -11.42
N GLY A 559 -0.08 10.94 -11.26
CA GLY A 559 0.94 10.69 -10.25
C GLY A 559 1.86 9.51 -10.52
N VAL A 560 2.00 9.12 -11.80
CA VAL A 560 2.98 8.11 -12.21
C VAL A 560 4.18 8.84 -12.80
N GLU A 561 5.31 8.71 -12.11
CA GLU A 561 6.59 9.28 -12.51
C GLU A 561 7.57 8.16 -12.83
N CYS A 562 8.52 8.47 -13.71
CA CYS A 562 9.67 7.63 -14.02
C CYS A 562 10.95 8.48 -14.08
N ASP A 563 12.09 7.82 -14.08
CA ASP A 563 13.39 8.45 -14.31
C ASP A 563 13.61 8.62 -15.82
N CYS A 564 14.13 9.77 -16.25
CA CYS A 564 14.17 10.16 -17.66
C CYS A 564 14.86 9.18 -18.61
N GLU A 565 16.02 8.62 -18.24
CA GLU A 565 16.78 7.70 -19.10
C GLU A 565 16.34 6.23 -19.00
N THR A 566 15.65 5.86 -17.92
CA THR A 566 15.21 4.48 -17.69
C THR A 566 13.70 4.43 -17.50
N CYS A 567 12.98 5.22 -18.29
CA CYS A 567 11.57 5.43 -18.05
C CYS A 567 10.73 4.19 -18.39
N GLY A 568 9.86 3.82 -17.46
CA GLY A 568 8.87 2.77 -17.63
C GLY A 568 7.75 2.90 -16.63
N ASP A 569 6.73 2.08 -16.78
CA ASP A 569 5.57 2.05 -15.89
C ASP A 569 5.29 0.65 -15.32
N ARG A 570 4.49 0.61 -14.26
CA ARG A 570 4.10 -0.64 -13.58
C ARG A 570 3.20 -1.55 -14.44
N TRP A 571 2.75 -1.09 -15.60
CA TRP A 571 1.94 -1.87 -16.54
C TRP A 571 2.78 -2.52 -17.63
N GLY A 572 4.12 -2.42 -17.52
CA GLY A 572 5.06 -3.10 -18.41
C GLY A 572 5.39 -2.31 -19.68
N TRP A 573 5.07 -1.03 -19.74
CA TRP A 573 5.61 -0.15 -20.78
C TRP A 573 7.00 0.35 -20.38
N GLU A 574 7.89 0.44 -21.36
CA GLU A 574 9.25 0.95 -21.23
C GLU A 574 9.55 1.85 -22.42
N ASP A 575 10.31 2.92 -22.21
CA ASP A 575 10.77 3.79 -23.30
C ASP A 575 11.93 3.15 -24.07
N LYS A 576 11.60 2.16 -24.90
CA LYS A 576 12.59 1.41 -25.70
C LYS A 576 13.23 2.21 -26.84
N TYR A 577 12.75 3.41 -27.09
CA TYR A 577 13.14 4.23 -28.22
C TYR A 577 13.90 5.49 -27.80
N ASP A 578 14.20 5.64 -26.51
CA ASP A 578 14.79 6.84 -25.93
C ASP A 578 14.00 8.11 -26.33
N ALA A 579 12.68 7.99 -26.48
CA ALA A 579 11.82 9.06 -26.96
C ALA A 579 11.68 10.16 -25.90
N ILE A 580 11.62 9.81 -24.62
CA ILE A 580 11.53 10.75 -23.51
C ILE A 580 12.78 11.64 -23.42
N PRO A 581 14.02 11.11 -23.30
CA PRO A 581 15.19 11.97 -23.21
C PRO A 581 15.37 12.83 -24.48
N ALA A 582 15.10 12.27 -25.66
CA ALA A 582 15.18 13.02 -26.93
C ALA A 582 14.14 14.14 -27.02
N LEU A 583 12.89 13.88 -26.61
CA LEU A 583 11.84 14.91 -26.60
C LEU A 583 12.09 15.95 -25.52
N TYR A 584 12.61 15.56 -24.35
CA TYR A 584 12.95 16.46 -23.27
C TYR A 584 13.94 17.52 -23.73
N GLU A 585 15.02 17.11 -24.40
CA GLU A 585 16.03 18.03 -24.95
C GLU A 585 15.42 18.96 -26.01
N LYS A 586 14.55 18.44 -26.88
CA LYS A 586 13.86 19.25 -27.89
C LYS A 586 12.86 20.26 -27.30
N VAL A 587 12.19 19.90 -26.20
CA VAL A 587 11.14 20.71 -25.56
C VAL A 587 11.73 21.79 -24.66
N TYR A 588 12.73 21.44 -23.84
CA TYR A 588 13.29 22.35 -22.84
C TYR A 588 14.61 22.99 -23.26
N GLY A 589 15.28 22.48 -24.30
CA GLY A 589 16.61 22.95 -24.72
C GLY A 589 17.73 22.54 -23.75
N ASP A 590 17.44 21.64 -22.81
CA ASP A 590 18.34 21.18 -21.76
C ASP A 590 18.51 19.65 -21.83
N SER A 591 19.69 19.15 -21.52
CA SER A 591 19.95 17.71 -21.43
C SER A 591 19.16 17.08 -20.29
N CYS A 592 18.54 15.94 -20.54
CA CYS A 592 17.83 15.22 -19.49
C CYS A 592 18.81 14.56 -18.51
N SER A 593 18.69 14.86 -17.21
CA SER A 593 19.45 14.15 -16.18
C SER A 593 18.91 12.72 -16.01
N PRO A 594 19.75 11.70 -15.81
CA PRO A 594 19.31 10.31 -15.66
C PRO A 594 18.21 10.10 -14.62
N SER A 595 18.28 10.85 -13.50
CA SER A 595 17.31 10.78 -12.40
C SER A 595 16.30 11.92 -12.39
N ALA A 596 16.13 12.64 -13.50
CA ALA A 596 15.09 13.66 -13.60
C ALA A 596 13.72 12.97 -13.62
N PRO A 597 12.80 13.30 -12.69
CA PRO A 597 11.47 12.72 -12.68
C PRO A 597 10.63 13.28 -13.83
N ILE A 598 10.00 12.39 -14.58
CA ILE A 598 9.08 12.70 -15.67
C ILE A 598 7.70 12.17 -15.33
N LEU A 599 6.72 13.08 -15.22
CA LEU A 599 5.30 12.73 -15.05
C LEU A 599 4.71 12.24 -16.36
N LEU A 600 4.20 11.01 -16.33
CA LEU A 600 3.59 10.34 -17.48
C LEU A 600 2.10 10.64 -17.60
N SER A 601 1.60 10.73 -18.83
CA SER A 601 0.18 10.78 -19.15
C SER A 601 -0.40 9.40 -19.51
N TYR A 602 -1.71 9.22 -19.32
CA TYR A 602 -2.40 7.95 -19.60
C TYR A 602 -3.75 8.19 -20.27
N LYS A 603 -4.26 7.17 -20.95
CA LYS A 603 -5.58 7.14 -21.61
C LYS A 603 -5.74 8.10 -22.79
N GLY A 604 -4.71 8.86 -23.15
CA GLY A 604 -4.72 9.76 -24.31
C GLY A 604 -5.69 10.95 -24.21
N GLN A 605 -6.31 11.18 -23.05
CA GLN A 605 -7.32 12.23 -22.87
C GLN A 605 -6.78 13.39 -22.02
N PHE A 606 -6.81 14.59 -22.58
CA PHE A 606 -6.27 15.79 -21.94
C PHE A 606 -6.84 17.07 -22.55
N ILE A 607 -6.63 18.19 -21.87
CA ILE A 607 -6.95 19.53 -22.36
C ILE A 607 -5.64 20.32 -22.40
N ALA A 608 -5.37 21.00 -23.52
CA ALA A 608 -4.20 21.83 -23.67
C ALA A 608 -4.55 23.20 -24.27
N SER A 609 -3.80 24.24 -23.89
CA SER A 609 -3.92 25.56 -24.48
C SER A 609 -3.13 25.67 -25.79
N ALA A 610 -3.62 26.51 -26.72
CA ALA A 610 -2.85 26.83 -27.92
C ALA A 610 -1.49 27.46 -27.59
N ARG A 611 -1.39 28.21 -26.49
CA ARG A 611 -0.14 28.84 -26.04
C ARG A 611 0.96 27.82 -25.73
N ARG A 612 0.60 26.71 -25.08
CA ARG A 612 1.52 25.60 -24.77
C ARG A 612 1.82 24.75 -25.99
N ILE A 613 0.79 24.40 -26.78
CA ILE A 613 0.96 23.64 -28.02
C ILE A 613 1.93 24.38 -28.96
N ARG A 614 1.72 25.68 -29.15
CA ARG A 614 2.57 26.52 -30.00
C ARG A 614 3.86 27.01 -29.33
N GLY A 615 4.03 26.69 -28.04
CA GLY A 615 5.22 27.01 -27.28
C GLY A 615 6.46 26.21 -27.71
N ILE A 616 6.27 25.09 -28.41
CA ILE A 616 7.34 24.30 -29.02
C ILE A 616 7.19 24.28 -30.55
N SER A 617 8.24 23.82 -31.26
CA SER A 617 8.24 23.79 -32.72
C SER A 617 7.17 22.86 -33.30
N LYS A 618 6.42 23.35 -34.29
CA LYS A 618 5.46 22.55 -35.11
C LYS A 618 6.10 21.27 -35.64
N ASN A 619 7.39 21.31 -36.00
CA ASN A 619 8.10 20.17 -36.55
C ASN A 619 8.19 19.01 -35.56
N ILE A 620 8.22 19.26 -34.25
CA ILE A 620 8.22 18.18 -33.23
C ILE A 620 6.93 17.36 -33.35
N TYR A 621 5.78 18.02 -33.49
CA TYR A 621 4.50 17.34 -33.69
C TYR A 621 4.42 16.65 -35.06
N GLY A 622 4.98 17.28 -36.11
CA GLY A 622 5.07 16.71 -37.45
C GLY A 622 5.89 15.42 -37.48
N ASP A 623 7.10 15.45 -36.92
CA ASP A 623 7.99 14.28 -36.82
C ASP A 623 7.31 13.13 -36.07
N LEU A 624 6.60 13.42 -34.98
CA LEU A 624 5.84 12.42 -34.22
C LEU A 624 4.65 11.87 -35.02
N LEU A 625 3.96 12.71 -35.80
CA LEU A 625 2.85 12.31 -36.66
C LEU A 625 3.33 11.37 -37.77
N ASP A 626 4.41 11.74 -38.45
CA ASP A 626 5.03 10.93 -39.50
C ASP A 626 5.48 9.58 -38.93
N MET A 627 6.08 9.59 -37.73
CA MET A 627 6.52 8.39 -37.06
C MET A 627 5.34 7.49 -36.68
N ILE A 628 4.33 7.99 -35.95
CA ILE A 628 3.23 7.15 -35.46
C ILE A 628 2.31 6.65 -36.59
N THR A 629 2.29 7.32 -37.74
CA THR A 629 1.47 6.93 -38.91
C THR A 629 2.23 6.12 -39.95
N SER A 630 3.52 5.85 -39.73
CA SER A 630 4.29 5.00 -40.64
C SER A 630 3.67 3.61 -40.75
N LYS A 631 3.68 3.03 -41.97
CA LYS A 631 3.19 1.66 -42.21
C LYS A 631 4.31 0.63 -42.10
N ASP A 632 5.54 1.10 -42.18
CA ASP A 632 6.77 0.32 -42.23
C ASP A 632 7.92 1.07 -41.51
N GLY A 633 9.09 0.45 -41.42
CA GLY A 633 10.28 1.04 -40.82
C GLY A 633 10.63 0.54 -39.42
N TRP A 634 11.56 1.24 -38.77
CA TRP A 634 12.22 0.78 -37.54
C TRP A 634 11.29 0.72 -36.33
N ILE A 635 10.21 1.50 -36.31
CA ILE A 635 9.24 1.51 -35.21
C ILE A 635 8.48 0.19 -35.07
N HIS A 636 8.30 -0.53 -36.20
CA HIS A 636 7.62 -1.82 -36.28
C HIS A 636 8.58 -3.01 -36.17
N ASN A 637 9.83 -2.73 -35.79
CA ASN A 637 10.85 -3.76 -35.69
C ASN A 637 10.55 -4.66 -34.47
N GLN A 638 10.32 -5.94 -34.74
CA GLN A 638 10.00 -6.97 -33.73
C GLN A 638 11.03 -7.05 -32.60
N THR A 639 12.27 -6.65 -32.84
CA THR A 639 13.34 -6.60 -31.82
C THR A 639 13.02 -5.62 -30.69
N TYR A 640 12.33 -4.51 -31.00
CA TYR A 640 11.92 -3.50 -30.02
C TYR A 640 10.52 -3.79 -29.49
N VAL A 641 9.59 -4.19 -30.35
CA VAL A 641 8.18 -4.36 -29.97
C VAL A 641 7.92 -5.65 -29.18
N GLY A 642 8.80 -6.65 -29.29
CA GLY A 642 8.61 -7.97 -28.68
C GLY A 642 7.45 -8.75 -29.29
N GLY A 643 6.86 -9.70 -28.54
CA GLY A 643 5.73 -10.52 -29.00
C GLY A 643 4.36 -9.81 -29.03
N ALA A 644 4.32 -8.49 -28.86
CA ALA A 644 3.07 -7.73 -28.85
C ALA A 644 2.42 -7.67 -30.25
N ARG A 645 1.09 -7.48 -30.30
CA ARG A 645 0.35 -7.22 -31.54
C ARG A 645 0.62 -5.78 -32.01
N ASP A 646 1.78 -5.61 -32.62
CA ASP A 646 2.15 -4.39 -33.33
C ASP A 646 1.48 -4.34 -34.70
N GLY A 647 1.00 -3.16 -35.09
CA GLY A 647 0.45 -2.91 -36.41
C GLY A 647 0.36 -1.41 -36.69
N PRO A 648 0.22 -0.98 -37.95
CA PRO A 648 0.12 0.44 -38.28
C PRO A 648 -1.05 1.15 -37.61
N ASP A 649 -2.15 0.44 -37.33
CA ASP A 649 -3.33 0.93 -36.60
C ASP A 649 -3.13 0.95 -35.08
N ASN A 650 -2.28 0.07 -34.55
CA ASN A 650 -1.96 -0.10 -33.14
C ASN A 650 -0.44 -0.23 -32.89
N PRO A 651 0.37 0.80 -33.20
CA PRO A 651 1.82 0.70 -33.05
C PRO A 651 2.21 0.74 -31.58
N TYR A 652 3.25 0.01 -31.18
CA TYR A 652 3.80 0.10 -29.82
C TYR A 652 4.23 1.52 -29.46
N PHE A 653 4.78 2.25 -30.43
CA PHE A 653 5.10 3.67 -30.30
C PHE A 653 3.89 4.55 -29.96
N GLY A 654 2.66 4.12 -30.30
CA GLY A 654 1.44 4.80 -29.89
C GLY A 654 1.26 4.83 -28.37
N PHE A 655 1.72 3.79 -27.66
CA PHE A 655 1.76 3.83 -26.19
C PHE A 655 2.76 4.87 -25.70
N THR A 656 3.93 4.98 -26.31
CA THR A 656 4.91 6.05 -26.00
C THR A 656 4.30 7.43 -26.18
N VAL A 657 3.61 7.68 -27.30
CA VAL A 657 2.92 8.96 -27.54
C VAL A 657 1.87 9.26 -26.46
N GLU A 658 1.13 8.25 -26.00
CA GLU A 658 0.19 8.40 -24.88
C GLU A 658 0.88 8.91 -23.59
N ARG A 659 2.13 8.51 -23.33
CA ARG A 659 2.89 8.84 -22.11
C ARG A 659 3.50 10.24 -22.11
N VAL A 660 3.72 10.82 -23.29
CA VAL A 660 4.51 12.06 -23.45
C VAL A 660 3.67 13.32 -23.66
N TRP A 661 2.34 13.26 -23.59
CA TRP A 661 1.51 14.48 -23.72
C TRP A 661 1.85 15.52 -22.65
N GLY A 662 2.11 15.10 -21.42
CA GLY A 662 2.59 15.99 -20.37
C GLY A 662 3.91 16.68 -20.73
N LEU A 663 4.81 15.97 -21.41
CA LEU A 663 6.11 16.48 -21.83
C LEU A 663 5.95 17.50 -22.96
N LEU A 664 5.18 17.16 -23.99
CA LEU A 664 4.89 18.05 -25.13
C LEU A 664 4.18 19.33 -24.71
N MET A 665 3.33 19.27 -23.69
CA MET A 665 2.63 20.43 -23.13
C MET A 665 3.41 21.10 -21.98
N GLN A 666 4.67 20.73 -21.78
CA GLN A 666 5.61 21.35 -20.83
C GLN A 666 5.10 21.31 -19.38
N CYS A 667 4.45 20.22 -19.01
CA CYS A 667 3.86 19.97 -17.68
C CYS A 667 4.44 18.73 -16.99
N ALA A 668 5.18 17.88 -17.71
CA ALA A 668 5.73 16.64 -17.16
C ALA A 668 6.77 16.84 -16.05
N THR A 669 7.36 18.04 -15.94
CA THR A 669 8.38 18.35 -14.92
C THR A 669 7.81 19.01 -13.67
N ASP A 670 6.50 19.28 -13.59
CA ASP A 670 5.90 19.85 -12.37
C ASP A 670 5.65 18.74 -11.35
N GLY A 671 6.61 18.57 -10.43
CA GLY A 671 6.49 17.60 -9.34
C GLY A 671 5.29 17.87 -8.43
N ARG A 672 4.75 19.09 -8.38
CA ARG A 672 3.54 19.37 -7.57
C ARG A 672 2.31 18.70 -8.18
N VAL A 673 2.19 18.68 -9.50
CA VAL A 673 1.10 17.94 -10.18
C VAL A 673 1.27 16.45 -9.89
N ALA A 674 2.51 15.96 -9.99
CA ALA A 674 2.84 14.56 -9.72
C ALA A 674 2.62 14.13 -8.26
N ALA A 675 2.74 15.05 -7.29
CA ALA A 675 2.51 14.78 -5.87
C ALA A 675 1.06 15.04 -5.43
N LYS A 676 0.41 16.12 -5.89
CA LYS A 676 -0.86 16.60 -5.35
C LYS A 676 -2.08 16.17 -6.14
N CYS A 677 -1.94 15.81 -7.40
CA CYS A 677 -3.10 15.49 -8.20
C CYS A 677 -3.81 14.24 -7.65
N PRO A 678 -5.10 14.33 -7.25
CA PRO A 678 -5.88 13.19 -6.83
C PRO A 678 -6.09 12.16 -7.94
N SER A 679 -6.48 10.96 -7.52
CA SER A 679 -7.04 9.95 -8.41
C SER A 679 -8.36 10.43 -9.02
N LEU A 680 -8.77 9.80 -10.12
CA LEU A 680 -10.08 10.06 -10.72
C LEU A 680 -11.23 9.74 -9.75
N LEU A 681 -11.08 8.73 -8.90
CA LEU A 681 -12.11 8.32 -7.94
C LEU A 681 -12.28 9.33 -6.79
N SER A 682 -11.18 9.90 -6.30
CA SER A 682 -11.22 10.80 -5.14
C SER A 682 -11.75 12.20 -5.47
N GLY A 683 -11.65 12.63 -6.73
CA GLY A 683 -12.03 14.00 -7.14
C GLY A 683 -11.23 15.08 -6.41
N MET A 684 -11.65 16.35 -6.51
CA MET A 684 -11.01 17.41 -5.73
C MET A 684 -11.25 17.21 -4.23
N GLY A 685 -10.17 16.90 -3.50
CA GLY A 685 -10.21 16.68 -2.06
C GLY A 685 -10.41 17.98 -1.25
N ARG A 686 -10.62 17.83 0.06
CA ARG A 686 -10.74 18.98 0.97
C ARG A 686 -9.46 19.80 0.98
N GLY A 687 -9.57 21.08 0.61
CA GLY A 687 -8.43 22.00 0.54
C GLY A 687 -7.57 21.82 -0.72
N GLY A 688 -8.02 21.02 -1.69
CA GLY A 688 -7.42 20.99 -3.03
C GLY A 688 -7.64 22.30 -3.76
N VAL A 689 -6.74 22.62 -4.68
CA VAL A 689 -6.82 23.80 -5.55
C VAL A 689 -6.73 23.38 -7.01
N VAL A 690 -7.22 24.24 -7.90
CA VAL A 690 -7.22 23.98 -9.35
C VAL A 690 -5.83 23.64 -9.90
N GLY A 691 -4.76 24.22 -9.34
CA GLY A 691 -3.38 23.94 -9.77
C GLY A 691 -2.83 22.57 -9.34
N ASP A 692 -3.55 21.78 -8.55
CA ASP A 692 -3.04 20.49 -8.06
C ASP A 692 -3.00 19.39 -9.14
N CYS A 693 -3.79 19.51 -10.21
CA CYS A 693 -3.89 18.51 -11.28
C CYS A 693 -3.52 19.01 -12.68
N GLN A 694 -3.02 20.23 -12.81
CA GLN A 694 -2.75 20.83 -14.10
C GLN A 694 -1.63 21.86 -14.02
N CYS A 695 -1.05 22.16 -15.17
CA CYS A 695 -0.21 23.33 -15.33
C CYS A 695 -1.05 24.48 -15.88
N LEU A 696 -1.05 25.61 -15.18
CA LEU A 696 -1.74 26.83 -15.59
C LEU A 696 -0.84 27.68 -16.50
N ASP A 697 -1.46 28.56 -17.30
CA ASP A 697 -0.78 29.54 -18.16
C ASP A 697 -0.75 30.96 -17.58
N GLY A 698 -1.38 31.15 -16.42
CA GLY A 698 -1.57 32.45 -15.75
C GLY A 698 -0.49 32.82 -14.75
#